data_AF-A0A3B9T705-F1
#
_entry.id   AF-A0A3B9T705-F1
#
_cell.length_a   1.000
_cell.length_b   1.000
_cell.length_c   1.000
_cell.angle_alpha   90.00
_cell.angle_beta   90.00
_cell.angle_gamma   90.00
#
_symmetry.space_group_name_H-M   'P 1'
#
loop_
_entity.id
_entity.type
_entity.pdbx_description
1 polymer ?
#
loop_
_entity_poly.entity_id
_entity_poly.type
_entity_poly.pdbx_seq_one_letter_code
_entity_poly.pdbx_strand_id
1 'polypeptide(L)'
;MKYFLFFLFFFFLSIQTGSAQPFERSIALLDLTLQNGEDNDGQLFSAEHILKVTGITYKITADPIEATRYAMIFCSSYIDANTLSANEKISLTQYVSNGGVLVATRVSDEVLYPIFGISGFTESNSNYLLNWNNSITTALFRWINEPEEWTISLGREGVVGMFKTISYNLTSGIALAHYSNNSIAVAQNEYNNGYAYTFGFNWKEVILRSLINRDHEAQRISSNGFEPSMDVIMLLVRAIFNEHIPFSIWKHTSPKNSTSTLVLTHDIDSSTGVDSMYLFSDSEKKLGISANYNMTVRYFEDALMTDFYNGRIPDITKLISDGHIIGAHTVGHFPDFGDDSIFPIGSPGNTVSNYLPYNDGNGTIGGTVWGECEVSKNVLEADLGITVRIFRTGHLVYNKYLVEVLDELGYLYNSSFSANDVLTNFPFQDKEGKSFSGEISNVFELPVSISDVYHADPLSEENYIEKADIWLDITSKIDANNANTVLLIHPNRAYKLIGQEYFLSHLPESICIKEMGAYGDFWREREAFHFTSQLSDKNLQIGITDDDLSLDSEISFIINNGQDLENVSVHSLGNIPIDFDIEPWGVNDLILYNFKFAVGTNDLSDIENQLNIHIFPNPVRAQFSVEMDLISMTNITIELLDMFGKMISKKESVNRVSGHQIITFDLNELQLASGIYFCKINVGEGRVIVKKVLTQ
;
A
#
# COMPACT_ATOMS: atom_id res chain seq x y z
N MET A 1 24.42 -47.85 -66.54
CA MET A 1 24.72 -46.40 -66.46
C MET A 1 23.41 -45.68 -66.78
N LYS A 2 22.61 -45.29 -65.78
CA LYS A 2 22.71 -44.05 -64.96
C LYS A 2 22.23 -42.83 -65.80
N TYR A 3 21.19 -42.07 -65.50
CA TYR A 3 20.44 -41.80 -64.26
C TYR A 3 18.99 -41.38 -64.58
N PHE A 4 18.02 -41.81 -63.77
CA PHE A 4 16.65 -41.28 -63.71
C PHE A 4 16.64 -40.24 -62.58
N LEU A 5 16.31 -38.98 -62.88
CA LEU A 5 16.25 -37.89 -61.90
C LEU A 5 14.90 -37.96 -61.19
N PHE A 6 14.89 -38.37 -59.92
CA PHE A 6 13.74 -38.27 -59.03
C PHE A 6 13.72 -36.87 -58.42
N PHE A 7 12.70 -36.06 -58.74
CA PHE A 7 12.44 -34.80 -58.05
C PHE A 7 11.71 -35.12 -56.74
N LEU A 8 12.41 -35.01 -55.61
CA LEU A 8 11.83 -35.06 -54.28
C LEU A 8 11.27 -33.66 -53.95
N PHE A 9 9.94 -33.54 -53.88
CA PHE A 9 9.29 -32.35 -53.33
C PHE A 9 9.40 -32.42 -51.80
N PHE A 10 10.30 -31.63 -51.21
CA PHE A 10 10.28 -31.35 -49.77
C PHE A 10 9.17 -30.33 -49.50
N PHE A 11 8.04 -30.81 -48.97
CA PHE A 11 7.08 -29.94 -48.28
C PHE A 11 7.73 -29.50 -46.96
N PHE A 12 8.23 -28.27 -46.90
CA PHE A 12 8.47 -27.61 -45.62
C PHE A 12 7.10 -27.32 -45.00
N LEU A 13 6.66 -28.20 -44.10
CA LEU A 13 5.60 -27.88 -43.16
C LEU A 13 6.21 -26.87 -42.17
N SER A 14 6.05 -25.58 -42.44
CA SER A 14 6.24 -24.56 -41.42
C SER A 14 5.14 -24.76 -40.38
N ILE A 15 5.44 -25.51 -39.32
CA ILE A 15 4.65 -25.46 -38.09
C ILE A 15 4.82 -24.03 -37.59
N GLN A 16 3.91 -23.14 -37.96
CA GLN A 16 3.65 -21.94 -37.18
C GLN A 16 3.11 -22.44 -35.85
N THR A 17 3.99 -22.70 -34.89
CA THR A 17 3.63 -22.58 -33.49
C THR A 17 3.22 -21.13 -33.34
N GLY A 18 1.92 -20.84 -33.45
CA GLY A 18 1.40 -19.57 -32.98
C GLY A 18 1.76 -19.51 -31.51
N SER A 19 2.82 -18.77 -31.15
CA SER A 19 3.02 -18.48 -29.75
C SER A 19 1.80 -17.68 -29.34
N ALA A 20 1.07 -18.17 -28.34
CA ALA A 20 0.10 -17.31 -27.66
C ALA A 20 0.83 -16.01 -27.31
N GLN A 21 0.19 -14.87 -27.53
CA GLN A 21 0.72 -13.62 -27.01
C GLN A 21 0.94 -13.82 -25.50
N PRO A 22 2.13 -13.50 -24.96
CA PRO A 22 2.36 -13.64 -23.54
C PRO A 22 1.37 -12.75 -22.78
N PHE A 23 0.81 -13.26 -21.68
CA PHE A 23 -0.08 -12.47 -20.85
C PHE A 23 0.62 -11.21 -20.32
N GLU A 24 -0.12 -10.11 -20.23
CA GLU A 24 0.31 -8.94 -19.48
C GLU A 24 0.42 -9.33 -18.00
N ARG A 25 1.57 -9.09 -17.36
CA ARG A 25 1.89 -9.49 -15.99
C ARG A 25 1.21 -8.58 -14.95
N SER A 26 -0.11 -8.55 -15.00
CA SER A 26 -1.03 -7.69 -14.26
C SER A 26 -2.37 -8.42 -14.09
N ILE A 27 -3.27 -7.87 -13.29
CA ILE A 27 -4.62 -8.41 -13.05
C ILE A 27 -5.65 -7.69 -13.92
N ALA A 28 -6.61 -8.40 -14.51
CA ALA A 28 -7.85 -7.82 -15.00
C ALA A 28 -8.91 -7.94 -13.90
N LEU A 29 -9.35 -6.81 -13.34
CA LEU A 29 -10.58 -6.75 -12.54
C LEU A 29 -11.76 -6.77 -13.50
N LEU A 30 -12.39 -7.93 -13.66
CA LEU A 30 -13.56 -8.08 -14.52
C LEU A 30 -14.79 -7.55 -13.79
N ASP A 31 -15.21 -6.36 -14.18
CA ASP A 31 -16.41 -5.70 -13.66
C ASP A 31 -17.67 -6.38 -14.22
N LEU A 32 -18.42 -7.01 -13.32
CA LEU A 32 -19.68 -7.70 -13.59
C LEU A 32 -20.91 -6.92 -13.12
N THR A 33 -20.77 -5.68 -12.63
CA THR A 33 -21.86 -4.91 -12.04
C THR A 33 -23.03 -4.72 -13.00
N LEU A 34 -22.76 -4.38 -14.28
CA LEU A 34 -23.81 -4.25 -15.29
C LEU A 34 -24.40 -5.60 -15.72
N GLN A 35 -23.56 -6.62 -15.90
CA GLN A 35 -23.98 -7.96 -16.34
C GLN A 35 -24.89 -8.64 -15.33
N ASN A 36 -24.61 -8.45 -14.04
CA ASN A 36 -25.41 -8.99 -12.95
C ASN A 36 -26.59 -8.08 -12.54
N GLY A 37 -26.75 -6.90 -13.17
CA GLY A 37 -27.81 -5.95 -12.85
C GLY A 37 -27.78 -5.50 -11.39
N GLU A 38 -26.58 -5.21 -10.86
CA GLU A 38 -26.40 -4.83 -9.47
C GLU A 38 -26.93 -3.40 -9.21
N ASP A 39 -27.63 -3.22 -8.09
CA ASP A 39 -28.22 -1.92 -7.71
C ASP A 39 -27.18 -0.91 -7.16
N ASN A 40 -25.95 -1.35 -6.92
CA ASN A 40 -24.82 -0.54 -6.47
C ASN A 40 -23.48 -1.16 -6.86
N ASP A 41 -22.42 -0.40 -6.62
CA ASP A 41 -21.01 -0.73 -6.92
C ASP A 41 -20.32 -1.54 -5.82
N GLY A 42 -21.02 -1.96 -4.76
CA GLY A 42 -20.37 -2.49 -3.55
C GLY A 42 -19.50 -3.73 -3.78
N GLN A 43 -19.81 -4.52 -4.81
CA GLN A 43 -19.01 -5.66 -5.26
C GLN A 43 -17.72 -5.20 -5.96
N LEU A 44 -17.84 -4.27 -6.91
CA LEU A 44 -16.71 -3.67 -7.61
C LEU A 44 -15.78 -2.93 -6.64
N PHE A 45 -16.32 -2.08 -5.77
CA PHE A 45 -15.57 -1.36 -4.74
C PHE A 45 -14.74 -2.33 -3.87
N SER A 46 -15.36 -3.42 -3.42
CA SER A 46 -14.70 -4.41 -2.56
C SER A 46 -13.59 -5.15 -3.30
N ALA A 47 -13.85 -5.53 -4.55
CA ALA A 47 -12.87 -6.18 -5.39
C ALA A 47 -11.68 -5.27 -5.69
N GLU A 48 -11.93 -3.99 -5.98
CA GLU A 48 -10.90 -2.99 -6.21
C GLU A 48 -10.07 -2.74 -4.95
N HIS A 49 -10.71 -2.63 -3.77
CA HIS A 49 -10.01 -2.45 -2.50
C HIS A 49 -9.06 -3.62 -2.20
N ILE A 50 -9.49 -4.87 -2.43
CA ILE A 50 -8.61 -6.05 -2.33
C ILE A 50 -7.35 -5.83 -3.19
N LEU A 51 -7.52 -5.43 -4.46
CA LEU A 51 -6.40 -5.24 -5.38
C LEU A 51 -5.49 -4.06 -4.98
N LYS A 52 -6.05 -2.95 -4.47
CA LYS A 52 -5.28 -1.82 -3.91
C LYS A 52 -4.36 -2.28 -2.78
N VAL A 53 -4.86 -3.10 -1.85
CA VAL A 53 -4.05 -3.68 -0.77
C VAL A 53 -3.00 -4.65 -1.31
N THR A 54 -3.34 -5.51 -2.29
CA THR A 54 -2.35 -6.44 -2.87
C THR A 54 -1.12 -5.72 -3.43
N GLY A 55 -1.27 -4.49 -3.93
CA GLY A 55 -0.20 -3.73 -4.55
C GLY A 55 0.22 -4.25 -5.92
N ILE A 56 -0.50 -5.22 -6.48
CA ILE A 56 -0.29 -5.71 -7.84
C ILE A 56 -1.01 -4.77 -8.80
N THR A 57 -0.41 -4.51 -9.97
CA THR A 57 -1.03 -3.66 -10.98
C THR A 57 -2.26 -4.34 -11.57
N TYR A 58 -3.29 -3.55 -11.85
CA TYR A 58 -4.53 -4.06 -12.39
C TYR A 58 -5.19 -3.09 -13.36
N LYS A 59 -6.06 -3.64 -14.21
CA LYS A 59 -6.98 -2.88 -15.07
C LYS A 59 -8.41 -3.32 -14.82
N ILE A 60 -9.30 -2.36 -14.64
CA ILE A 60 -10.74 -2.61 -14.60
C ILE A 60 -11.27 -2.69 -16.04
N THR A 61 -12.01 -3.75 -16.37
CA THR A 61 -12.71 -3.89 -17.65
C THR A 61 -14.03 -4.62 -17.47
N ALA A 62 -15.05 -4.23 -18.22
CA ALA A 62 -16.31 -4.95 -18.31
C ALA A 62 -16.35 -5.95 -19.50
N ASP A 63 -15.28 -6.04 -20.30
CA ASP A 63 -15.19 -6.95 -21.44
C ASP A 63 -14.42 -8.23 -21.06
N PRO A 64 -15.07 -9.40 -20.98
CA PRO A 64 -14.40 -10.66 -20.68
C PRO A 64 -13.31 -11.02 -21.69
N ILE A 65 -13.41 -10.58 -22.95
CA ILE A 65 -12.38 -10.85 -23.97
C ILE A 65 -11.14 -10.00 -23.72
N GLU A 66 -11.29 -8.73 -23.37
CA GLU A 66 -10.17 -7.89 -22.95
C GLU A 66 -9.47 -8.47 -21.71
N ALA A 67 -10.25 -8.95 -20.74
CA ALA A 67 -9.71 -9.54 -19.51
C ALA A 67 -8.77 -10.73 -19.79
N THR A 68 -8.99 -11.51 -20.86
CA THR A 68 -8.13 -12.65 -21.23
C THR A 68 -6.70 -12.28 -21.66
N ARG A 69 -6.38 -11.00 -21.77
CA ARG A 69 -5.02 -10.52 -22.07
C ARG A 69 -4.08 -10.53 -20.85
N TYR A 70 -4.65 -10.57 -19.65
CA TYR A 70 -3.93 -10.41 -18.39
C TYR A 70 -3.62 -11.78 -17.77
N ALA A 71 -2.57 -11.86 -16.95
CA ALA A 71 -2.14 -13.13 -16.35
C ALA A 71 -3.15 -13.70 -15.34
N MET A 72 -3.96 -12.82 -14.75
CA MET A 72 -5.04 -13.19 -13.85
C MET A 72 -6.29 -12.38 -14.17
N ILE A 73 -7.45 -13.05 -14.18
CA ILE A 73 -8.77 -12.42 -14.16
C ILE A 73 -9.32 -12.56 -12.75
N PHE A 74 -9.65 -11.44 -12.12
CA PHE A 74 -10.31 -11.36 -10.81
C PHE A 74 -11.72 -10.81 -11.02
N CYS A 75 -12.75 -11.65 -10.86
CA CYS A 75 -14.13 -11.24 -11.08
C CYS A 75 -14.63 -10.41 -9.89
N SER A 76 -15.28 -9.27 -10.16
CA SER A 76 -15.82 -8.40 -9.11
C SER A 76 -17.01 -9.02 -8.38
N SER A 77 -17.70 -9.98 -9.00
CA SER A 77 -18.94 -10.55 -8.48
C SER A 77 -19.13 -12.02 -8.85
N TYR A 78 -20.28 -12.55 -8.47
CA TYR A 78 -20.68 -13.94 -8.69
C TYR A 78 -20.90 -14.23 -10.18
N ILE A 79 -20.78 -15.51 -10.55
CA ILE A 79 -21.07 -15.99 -11.91
C ILE A 79 -22.18 -17.05 -11.85
N ASP A 80 -23.34 -16.71 -12.42
CA ASP A 80 -24.44 -17.63 -12.66
C ASP A 80 -24.68 -17.89 -14.15
N ALA A 81 -25.69 -18.69 -14.47
CA ALA A 81 -26.01 -19.08 -15.84
C ALA A 81 -26.31 -17.90 -16.79
N ASN A 82 -26.73 -16.75 -16.25
CA ASN A 82 -27.10 -15.54 -16.97
C ASN A 82 -26.03 -14.45 -16.96
N THR A 83 -25.01 -14.54 -16.08
CA THR A 83 -23.94 -13.53 -15.98
C THR A 83 -23.14 -13.39 -17.28
N LEU A 84 -22.82 -14.50 -17.94
CA LEU A 84 -21.99 -14.52 -19.15
C LEU A 84 -22.74 -15.16 -20.32
N SER A 85 -22.45 -14.71 -21.54
CA SER A 85 -22.89 -15.35 -22.78
C SER A 85 -22.14 -16.67 -23.02
N ALA A 86 -22.67 -17.53 -23.89
CA ALA A 86 -22.02 -18.78 -24.25
C ALA A 86 -20.61 -18.59 -24.84
N ASN A 87 -20.39 -17.52 -25.62
CA ASN A 87 -19.09 -17.22 -26.22
C ASN A 87 -18.08 -16.78 -25.15
N GLU A 88 -18.49 -15.95 -24.20
CA GLU A 88 -17.63 -15.52 -23.09
C GLU A 88 -17.24 -16.70 -22.20
N LYS A 89 -18.17 -17.62 -21.91
CA LYS A 89 -17.87 -18.87 -21.18
C LYS A 89 -16.83 -19.73 -21.90
N ILE A 90 -16.93 -19.85 -23.22
CA ILE A 90 -15.93 -20.56 -24.04
C ILE A 90 -14.58 -19.85 -23.97
N SER A 91 -14.56 -18.53 -24.11
CA SER A 91 -13.34 -17.72 -24.04
C SER A 91 -12.64 -17.85 -22.68
N LEU A 92 -13.38 -17.78 -21.57
CA LEU A 92 -12.80 -17.98 -20.23
C LEU A 92 -12.28 -19.41 -20.04
N THR A 93 -13.00 -20.42 -20.56
CA THR A 93 -12.53 -21.81 -20.51
C THR A 93 -11.23 -21.99 -21.28
N GLN A 94 -11.12 -21.39 -22.47
CA GLN A 94 -9.90 -21.40 -23.27
C GLN A 94 -8.76 -20.64 -22.60
N TYR A 95 -9.05 -19.49 -22.00
CA TYR A 95 -8.09 -18.69 -21.24
C TYR A 95 -7.45 -19.50 -20.11
N VAL A 96 -8.26 -20.14 -19.24
CA VAL A 96 -7.73 -21.01 -18.17
C VAL A 96 -6.96 -22.18 -18.77
N SER A 97 -7.51 -22.84 -19.80
CA SER A 97 -6.82 -23.97 -20.45
C SER A 97 -5.44 -23.60 -21.03
N ASN A 98 -5.22 -22.34 -21.39
CA ASN A 98 -3.99 -21.84 -21.99
C ASN A 98 -3.00 -21.26 -20.96
N GLY A 99 -3.26 -21.40 -19.66
CA GLY A 99 -2.36 -20.94 -18.60
C GLY A 99 -2.83 -19.72 -17.83
N GLY A 100 -4.03 -19.20 -18.13
CA GLY A 100 -4.61 -18.09 -17.39
C GLY A 100 -5.06 -18.49 -15.98
N VAL A 101 -5.04 -17.55 -15.05
CA VAL A 101 -5.62 -17.71 -13.70
C VAL A 101 -6.96 -17.01 -13.63
N LEU A 102 -8.01 -17.71 -13.19
CA LEU A 102 -9.35 -17.16 -13.00
C LEU A 102 -9.76 -17.24 -11.53
N VAL A 103 -10.13 -16.11 -10.93
CA VAL A 103 -10.63 -16.03 -9.56
C VAL A 103 -12.06 -15.49 -9.59
N ALA A 104 -13.00 -16.25 -9.03
CA ALA A 104 -14.41 -15.88 -9.01
C ALA A 104 -15.07 -16.18 -7.66
N THR A 105 -16.16 -15.49 -7.37
CA THR A 105 -17.00 -15.78 -6.21
C THR A 105 -18.25 -16.53 -6.63
N ARG A 106 -18.81 -17.28 -5.69
CA ARG A 106 -20.14 -17.88 -5.72
C ARG A 106 -20.55 -18.46 -7.08
N VAL A 107 -19.63 -19.17 -7.73
CA VAL A 107 -19.86 -19.76 -9.06
C VAL A 107 -20.99 -20.80 -8.98
N SER A 108 -22.05 -20.56 -9.75
CA SER A 108 -23.22 -21.44 -9.86
C SER A 108 -23.56 -21.83 -11.30
N ASP A 109 -22.76 -21.39 -12.28
CA ASP A 109 -22.92 -21.76 -13.67
C ASP A 109 -22.35 -23.15 -13.96
N GLU A 110 -23.23 -24.11 -14.27
CA GLU A 110 -22.87 -25.50 -14.57
C GLU A 110 -21.89 -25.64 -15.74
N VAL A 111 -21.91 -24.71 -16.70
CA VAL A 111 -20.99 -24.73 -17.86
C VAL A 111 -19.54 -24.54 -17.42
N LEU A 112 -19.31 -23.79 -16.34
CA LEU A 112 -17.97 -23.49 -15.82
C LEU A 112 -17.53 -24.45 -14.70
N TYR A 113 -18.40 -25.35 -14.23
CA TYR A 113 -18.03 -26.33 -13.20
C TYR A 113 -16.76 -27.14 -13.52
N PRO A 114 -16.51 -27.58 -14.76
CA PRO A 114 -15.28 -28.31 -15.08
C PRO A 114 -14.00 -27.51 -14.83
N ILE A 115 -13.98 -26.19 -15.10
CA ILE A 115 -12.78 -25.38 -14.89
C ILE A 115 -12.52 -25.12 -13.40
N PHE A 116 -13.57 -25.01 -12.60
CA PHE A 116 -13.46 -24.86 -11.14
C PHE A 116 -13.34 -26.20 -10.39
N GLY A 117 -13.40 -27.33 -11.08
CA GLY A 117 -13.31 -28.66 -10.46
C GLY A 117 -14.43 -28.94 -9.47
N ILE A 118 -15.63 -28.45 -9.75
CA ILE A 118 -16.84 -28.64 -8.92
C ILE A 118 -17.92 -29.41 -9.69
N SER A 119 -18.99 -29.81 -9.00
CA SER A 119 -20.17 -30.47 -9.58
C SER A 119 -21.50 -29.84 -9.14
N GLY A 120 -21.44 -28.86 -8.24
CA GLY A 120 -22.61 -28.19 -7.69
C GLY A 120 -22.27 -27.43 -6.42
N PHE A 121 -23.28 -26.80 -5.85
CA PHE A 121 -23.16 -26.02 -4.63
C PHE A 121 -24.39 -26.19 -3.72
N THR A 122 -24.26 -25.77 -2.46
CA THR A 122 -25.34 -25.68 -1.48
C THR A 122 -25.33 -24.31 -0.82
N GLU A 123 -26.48 -23.67 -0.65
CA GLU A 123 -26.60 -22.33 -0.08
C GLU A 123 -26.76 -22.37 1.45
N SER A 124 -26.26 -21.35 2.13
CA SER A 124 -26.40 -21.18 3.58
C SER A 124 -26.38 -19.70 3.97
N ASN A 125 -27.17 -19.36 4.99
CA ASN A 125 -27.16 -18.07 5.69
C ASN A 125 -26.79 -18.27 7.17
N SER A 126 -26.00 -19.31 7.47
CA SER A 126 -25.60 -19.65 8.85
C SER A 126 -24.15 -20.11 8.93
N ASN A 127 -23.32 -19.66 7.98
CA ASN A 127 -21.88 -19.90 7.99
C ASN A 127 -21.20 -18.65 8.56
N TYR A 128 -20.70 -18.77 9.79
CA TYR A 128 -20.16 -17.66 10.58
C TYR A 128 -18.63 -17.63 10.61
N LEU A 129 -17.98 -18.78 10.39
CA LEU A 129 -16.53 -18.90 10.40
C LEU A 129 -16.07 -19.63 9.13
N LEU A 130 -14.84 -19.33 8.74
CA LEU A 130 -14.13 -20.00 7.67
C LEU A 130 -12.77 -20.47 8.18
N ASN A 131 -12.45 -21.73 7.95
CA ASN A 131 -11.22 -22.37 8.41
C ASN A 131 -10.36 -22.76 7.21
N TRP A 132 -9.16 -22.21 7.13
CA TRP A 132 -8.19 -22.57 6.09
C TRP A 132 -7.64 -23.96 6.32
N ASN A 133 -7.38 -24.68 5.23
CA ASN A 133 -6.98 -26.07 5.28
C ASN A 133 -5.49 -26.22 5.62
N ASN A 134 -5.16 -26.26 6.91
CA ASN A 134 -3.77 -26.44 7.36
C ASN A 134 -3.15 -27.83 7.06
N SER A 135 -3.91 -28.76 6.46
CA SER A 135 -3.40 -30.07 6.05
C SER A 135 -2.71 -30.08 4.69
N ILE A 136 -2.87 -29.01 3.89
CA ILE A 136 -2.18 -28.86 2.61
C ILE A 136 -0.94 -27.97 2.76
N THR A 137 0.14 -28.33 2.09
CA THR A 137 1.33 -27.48 1.97
C THR A 137 1.23 -26.70 0.65
N THR A 138 1.13 -25.38 0.74
CA THR A 138 1.02 -24.49 -0.41
C THR A 138 1.61 -23.13 -0.07
N ALA A 139 2.20 -22.42 -1.04
CA ALA A 139 2.69 -21.07 -0.82
C ALA A 139 1.55 -20.04 -0.70
N LEU A 140 0.32 -20.42 -1.04
CA LEU A 140 -0.88 -19.59 -0.85
C LEU A 140 -1.08 -19.14 0.60
N PHE A 141 -0.61 -19.93 1.57
CA PHE A 141 -0.80 -19.68 3.00
C PHE A 141 0.41 -19.01 3.66
N ARG A 142 1.30 -18.35 2.88
CA ARG A 142 2.49 -17.70 3.44
C ARG A 142 2.21 -16.58 4.46
N TRP A 143 1.03 -15.97 4.41
CA TRP A 143 0.51 -14.96 5.37
C TRP A 143 -0.61 -15.52 6.26
N ILE A 144 -0.67 -16.84 6.42
CA ILE A 144 -1.59 -17.49 7.36
C ILE A 144 -0.72 -18.26 8.34
N ASN A 145 -0.20 -17.54 9.33
CA ASN A 145 0.79 -18.03 10.27
C ASN A 145 0.39 -17.81 11.73
N GLU A 146 -0.66 -17.03 12.00
CA GLU A 146 -1.26 -16.85 13.32
C GLU A 146 -2.58 -17.64 13.50
N PRO A 147 -2.94 -18.05 14.73
CA PRO A 147 -4.20 -18.75 15.00
C PRO A 147 -5.45 -18.01 14.49
N GLU A 148 -5.47 -16.69 14.62
CA GLU A 148 -6.56 -15.81 14.18
C GLU A 148 -6.66 -15.67 12.66
N GLU A 149 -5.62 -16.06 11.92
CA GLU A 149 -5.62 -16.08 10.45
C GLU A 149 -6.11 -17.42 9.92
N TRP A 150 -5.78 -18.53 10.60
CA TRP A 150 -6.22 -19.88 10.20
C TRP A 150 -7.73 -20.07 10.25
N THR A 151 -8.39 -19.33 11.14
CA THR A 151 -9.85 -19.24 11.18
C THR A 151 -10.20 -17.78 11.01
N ILE A 152 -10.97 -17.39 10.01
CA ILE A 152 -11.48 -16.01 9.89
C ILE A 152 -12.96 -15.96 10.22
N SER A 153 -13.42 -14.80 10.69
CA SER A 153 -14.81 -14.55 11.06
C SER A 153 -15.57 -13.91 9.90
N LEU A 154 -16.77 -14.42 9.62
CA LEU A 154 -17.72 -13.85 8.67
C LEU A 154 -18.88 -13.14 9.38
N GLY A 155 -18.99 -13.31 10.71
CA GLY A 155 -20.06 -12.81 11.56
C GLY A 155 -20.17 -13.61 12.85
N ARG A 156 -20.85 -13.07 13.87
CA ARG A 156 -21.03 -13.76 15.16
C ARG A 156 -22.04 -14.90 15.08
N GLU A 157 -21.69 -16.04 15.65
CA GLU A 157 -22.59 -17.20 15.73
C GLU A 157 -23.90 -16.85 16.43
N GLY A 158 -25.02 -17.23 15.80
CA GLY A 158 -26.37 -16.99 16.32
C GLY A 158 -27.00 -15.66 15.88
N VAL A 159 -26.26 -14.76 15.22
CA VAL A 159 -26.83 -13.56 14.62
C VAL A 159 -27.75 -13.95 13.46
N VAL A 160 -29.02 -13.55 13.55
CA VAL A 160 -30.02 -13.80 12.49
C VAL A 160 -29.78 -12.84 11.33
N GLY A 161 -29.94 -13.32 10.10
CA GLY A 161 -29.86 -12.47 8.91
C GLY A 161 -28.46 -12.29 8.33
N MET A 162 -27.54 -13.24 8.62
CA MET A 162 -26.27 -13.34 7.90
C MET A 162 -26.48 -13.38 6.38
N PHE A 163 -25.52 -12.81 5.66
CA PHE A 163 -25.50 -12.84 4.21
C PHE A 163 -25.37 -14.27 3.66
N LYS A 164 -25.73 -14.41 2.39
CA LYS A 164 -25.71 -15.71 1.70
C LYS A 164 -24.28 -16.13 1.36
N THR A 165 -23.97 -17.34 1.77
CA THR A 165 -22.78 -18.10 1.37
C THR A 165 -23.19 -19.34 0.59
N ILE A 166 -22.25 -19.93 -0.14
CA ILE A 166 -22.40 -21.24 -0.77
C ILE A 166 -21.22 -22.13 -0.42
N SER A 167 -21.46 -23.44 -0.34
CA SER A 167 -20.44 -24.47 -0.27
C SER A 167 -20.42 -25.32 -1.53
N TYR A 168 -19.29 -25.92 -1.86
CA TYR A 168 -19.08 -26.64 -3.12
C TYR A 168 -19.00 -28.15 -2.96
N ASN A 169 -19.48 -28.87 -3.97
CA ASN A 169 -19.21 -30.29 -4.18
C ASN A 169 -18.04 -30.43 -5.16
N LEU A 170 -16.90 -30.95 -4.72
CA LEU A 170 -15.71 -31.07 -5.57
C LEU A 170 -15.75 -32.28 -6.50
N THR A 171 -15.09 -32.15 -7.64
CA THR A 171 -14.73 -33.24 -8.56
C THR A 171 -13.21 -33.37 -8.61
N SER A 172 -12.54 -32.57 -9.43
CA SER A 172 -11.08 -32.47 -9.51
C SER A 172 -10.49 -31.37 -8.61
N GLY A 173 -11.33 -30.48 -8.08
CA GLY A 173 -10.89 -29.38 -7.24
C GLY A 173 -10.32 -29.85 -5.90
N ILE A 174 -9.50 -28.98 -5.30
CA ILE A 174 -8.89 -29.13 -3.99
C ILE A 174 -9.50 -28.10 -3.04
N ALA A 175 -9.99 -28.55 -1.88
CA ALA A 175 -10.53 -27.67 -0.85
C ALA A 175 -9.41 -26.88 -0.16
N LEU A 176 -9.50 -25.55 -0.24
CA LEU A 176 -8.60 -24.62 0.45
C LEU A 176 -9.15 -24.16 1.80
N ALA A 177 -10.47 -24.10 1.95
CA ALA A 177 -11.12 -23.72 3.21
C ALA A 177 -12.48 -24.39 3.39
N HIS A 178 -12.91 -24.48 4.65
CA HIS A 178 -14.18 -25.06 5.06
C HIS A 178 -14.94 -24.14 6.01
N TYR A 179 -16.26 -24.14 5.92
CA TYR A 179 -17.11 -23.58 6.97
C TYR A 179 -17.10 -24.49 8.21
N SER A 180 -17.63 -24.02 9.34
CA SER A 180 -17.68 -24.77 10.61
C SER A 180 -18.37 -26.14 10.53
N ASN A 181 -19.26 -26.34 9.55
CA ASN A 181 -19.92 -27.62 9.30
C ASN A 181 -19.11 -28.56 8.39
N ASN A 182 -17.83 -28.26 8.15
CA ASN A 182 -16.91 -28.94 7.24
C ASN A 182 -17.29 -28.90 5.75
N SER A 183 -18.32 -28.13 5.36
CA SER A 183 -18.63 -27.92 3.94
C SER A 183 -17.60 -26.98 3.30
N ILE A 184 -17.31 -27.20 2.03
CA ILE A 184 -16.16 -26.60 1.34
C ILE A 184 -16.50 -25.17 0.94
N ALA A 185 -15.77 -24.20 1.49
CA ALA A 185 -16.00 -22.77 1.29
C ALA A 185 -15.18 -22.21 0.13
N VAL A 186 -13.92 -22.65 0.00
CA VAL A 186 -13.00 -22.17 -1.03
C VAL A 186 -12.34 -23.37 -1.69
N ALA A 187 -12.25 -23.34 -3.01
CA ALA A 187 -11.63 -24.40 -3.78
C ALA A 187 -10.72 -23.84 -4.89
N GLN A 188 -9.67 -24.58 -5.18
CA GLN A 188 -8.83 -24.37 -6.37
C GLN A 188 -8.92 -25.58 -7.30
N ASN A 189 -8.70 -25.37 -8.59
CA ASN A 189 -8.60 -26.45 -9.56
C ASN A 189 -7.57 -26.11 -10.63
N GLU A 190 -6.71 -27.08 -10.93
CA GLU A 190 -5.85 -27.05 -12.11
C GLU A 190 -6.67 -27.53 -13.31
N TYR A 191 -6.67 -26.76 -14.40
CA TYR A 191 -7.40 -27.09 -15.61
C TYR A 191 -6.50 -26.91 -16.83
N ASN A 192 -5.99 -28.02 -17.35
CA ASN A 192 -4.93 -28.07 -18.35
C ASN A 192 -3.69 -27.30 -17.90
N ASN A 193 -3.40 -26.12 -18.46
CA ASN A 193 -2.18 -25.37 -18.14
C ASN A 193 -2.40 -24.23 -17.13
N GLY A 194 -3.64 -23.93 -16.75
CA GLY A 194 -3.97 -22.81 -15.86
C GLY A 194 -4.80 -23.23 -14.66
N TYR A 195 -5.27 -22.23 -13.92
CA TYR A 195 -5.89 -22.43 -12.61
C TYR A 195 -7.17 -21.63 -12.45
N ALA A 196 -8.12 -22.20 -11.71
CA ALA A 196 -9.34 -21.51 -11.31
C ALA A 196 -9.55 -21.61 -9.80
N TYR A 197 -9.95 -20.50 -9.18
CA TYR A 197 -10.24 -20.36 -7.75
C TYR A 197 -11.68 -19.89 -7.57
N THR A 198 -12.44 -20.57 -6.71
CA THR A 198 -13.81 -20.19 -6.38
C THR A 198 -14.00 -19.99 -4.88
N PHE A 199 -14.65 -18.88 -4.52
CA PHE A 199 -14.93 -18.49 -3.14
C PHE A 199 -16.43 -18.53 -2.85
N GLY A 200 -16.84 -19.17 -1.77
CA GLY A 200 -18.24 -19.39 -1.40
C GLY A 200 -18.97 -18.16 -0.88
N PHE A 201 -18.34 -17.00 -0.86
CA PHE A 201 -18.88 -15.72 -0.39
C PHE A 201 -18.52 -14.63 -1.39
N ASN A 202 -19.23 -13.50 -1.34
CA ASN A 202 -19.01 -12.36 -2.23
C ASN A 202 -18.13 -11.29 -1.57
N TRP A 203 -17.34 -10.57 -2.36
CA TRP A 203 -16.41 -9.55 -1.85
C TRP A 203 -17.07 -8.46 -1.03
N LYS A 204 -18.23 -7.94 -1.47
CA LYS A 204 -19.02 -6.94 -0.73
C LYS A 204 -19.32 -7.36 0.71
N GLU A 205 -19.55 -8.65 0.92
CA GLU A 205 -19.97 -9.18 2.22
C GLU A 205 -18.81 -9.32 3.20
N VAL A 206 -17.58 -9.47 2.72
CA VAL A 206 -16.38 -9.67 3.57
C VAL A 206 -15.43 -8.47 3.57
N ILE A 207 -15.63 -7.51 2.67
CA ILE A 207 -14.87 -6.25 2.59
C ILE A 207 -15.77 -5.08 2.99
N LEU A 208 -16.54 -4.52 2.04
CA LEU A 208 -17.29 -3.27 2.25
C LEU A 208 -18.23 -3.32 3.46
N ARG A 209 -18.91 -4.45 3.69
CA ARG A 209 -19.79 -4.63 4.84
C ARG A 209 -19.07 -4.33 6.17
N SER A 210 -17.83 -4.79 6.31
CA SER A 210 -17.04 -4.56 7.52
C SER A 210 -16.47 -3.16 7.57
N LEU A 211 -16.05 -2.60 6.42
CA LEU A 211 -15.56 -1.21 6.33
C LEU A 211 -16.62 -0.18 6.75
N ILE A 212 -17.91 -0.47 6.56
CA ILE A 212 -19.02 0.37 7.05
C ILE A 212 -19.55 -0.06 8.43
N ASN A 213 -18.81 -0.92 9.15
CA ASN A 213 -19.12 -1.49 10.46
C ASN A 213 -20.53 -2.12 10.53
N ARG A 214 -20.80 -3.05 9.59
CA ARG A 214 -22.03 -3.87 9.48
C ARG A 214 -21.72 -5.36 9.30
N ASP A 215 -20.57 -5.78 9.83
CA ASP A 215 -19.94 -7.11 9.75
C ASP A 215 -20.67 -8.22 10.53
N HIS A 216 -21.80 -7.91 11.18
CA HIS A 216 -22.53 -8.83 12.05
C HIS A 216 -21.76 -9.21 13.34
N GLU A 217 -21.07 -8.25 13.94
CA GLU A 217 -20.29 -8.43 15.17
C GLU A 217 -19.22 -9.52 15.03
N ALA A 218 -18.59 -9.60 13.85
CA ALA A 218 -17.65 -10.66 13.49
C ALA A 218 -16.39 -10.62 14.33
N GLN A 219 -16.01 -9.46 14.87
CA GLN A 219 -14.80 -9.27 15.65
C GLN A 219 -14.79 -10.15 16.91
N ARG A 220 -13.63 -10.75 17.19
CA ARG A 220 -13.41 -11.54 18.42
C ARG A 220 -13.35 -10.67 19.67
N ILE A 221 -12.83 -9.47 19.51
CA ILE A 221 -12.60 -8.50 20.57
C ILE A 221 -12.69 -7.09 19.98
N SER A 222 -13.21 -6.12 20.72
CA SER A 222 -13.49 -4.78 20.20
C SER A 222 -12.26 -3.85 20.09
N SER A 223 -11.18 -4.12 20.82
CA SER A 223 -9.94 -3.33 20.81
C SER A 223 -8.80 -4.14 21.42
N ASN A 224 -7.55 -3.76 21.14
CA ASN A 224 -6.36 -4.38 21.72
C ASN A 224 -6.30 -5.90 21.51
N GLY A 225 -6.62 -6.35 20.30
CA GLY A 225 -6.42 -7.72 19.86
C GLY A 225 -6.17 -7.78 18.37
N PHE A 226 -5.60 -8.89 17.89
CA PHE A 226 -5.32 -9.10 16.48
C PHE A 226 -6.54 -9.69 15.77
N GLU A 227 -7.14 -8.93 14.85
CA GLU A 227 -8.33 -9.36 14.09
C GLU A 227 -8.07 -9.23 12.57
N PRO A 228 -7.50 -10.28 11.94
CA PRO A 228 -6.99 -10.21 10.56
C PRO A 228 -7.99 -10.74 9.52
N SER A 229 -9.28 -10.90 9.87
CA SER A 229 -10.24 -11.64 9.04
C SER A 229 -10.33 -11.11 7.60
N MET A 230 -10.28 -9.78 7.39
CA MET A 230 -10.23 -9.18 6.06
C MET A 230 -8.82 -9.22 5.45
N ASP A 231 -7.80 -8.97 6.26
CA ASP A 231 -6.39 -8.96 5.84
C ASP A 231 -6.02 -10.28 5.14
N VAL A 232 -6.45 -11.41 5.69
CA VAL A 232 -6.23 -12.75 5.11
C VAL A 232 -6.83 -12.88 3.71
N ILE A 233 -8.03 -12.33 3.46
CA ILE A 233 -8.64 -12.38 2.12
C ILE A 233 -7.80 -11.58 1.11
N MET A 234 -7.35 -10.39 1.50
CA MET A 234 -6.57 -9.51 0.63
C MET A 234 -5.18 -10.10 0.33
N LEU A 235 -4.51 -10.60 1.36
CA LEU A 235 -3.19 -11.22 1.26
C LEU A 235 -3.23 -12.56 0.52
N LEU A 236 -4.32 -13.33 0.64
CA LEU A 236 -4.49 -14.55 -0.15
C LEU A 236 -4.61 -14.25 -1.65
N VAL A 237 -5.31 -13.18 -2.05
CA VAL A 237 -5.37 -12.80 -3.48
C VAL A 237 -3.99 -12.41 -4.00
N ARG A 238 -3.18 -11.70 -3.20
CA ARG A 238 -1.76 -11.47 -3.51
C ARG A 238 -1.00 -12.80 -3.65
N ALA A 239 -1.24 -13.76 -2.76
CA ALA A 239 -0.59 -15.08 -2.78
C ALA A 239 -0.94 -15.89 -4.03
N ILE A 240 -2.21 -15.87 -4.46
CA ILE A 240 -2.66 -16.54 -5.69
C ILE A 240 -1.89 -15.97 -6.90
N PHE A 241 -1.71 -14.66 -6.98
CA PHE A 241 -0.95 -14.07 -8.08
C PHE A 241 0.53 -14.48 -8.02
N ASN A 242 1.14 -14.44 -6.83
CA ASN A 242 2.54 -14.78 -6.64
C ASN A 242 2.86 -16.26 -6.91
N GLU A 243 1.90 -17.16 -6.70
CA GLU A 243 2.04 -18.59 -7.00
C GLU A 243 2.16 -18.85 -8.51
N HIS A 244 1.37 -18.13 -9.31
CA HIS A 244 1.22 -18.43 -10.74
C HIS A 244 2.03 -17.52 -11.66
N ILE A 245 2.49 -16.38 -11.16
CA ILE A 245 3.29 -15.41 -11.93
C ILE A 245 4.71 -15.37 -11.34
N PRO A 246 5.70 -16.04 -11.97
CA PRO A 246 7.08 -16.07 -11.48
C PRO A 246 7.67 -14.67 -11.37
N PHE A 247 8.38 -14.37 -10.29
CA PHE A 247 8.97 -13.05 -10.03
C PHE A 247 7.94 -11.91 -10.11
N SER A 248 6.74 -12.15 -9.59
CA SER A 248 5.71 -11.12 -9.46
C SER A 248 6.23 -9.96 -8.61
N ILE A 249 5.75 -8.76 -8.94
CA ILE A 249 6.11 -7.52 -8.27
C ILE A 249 4.86 -6.96 -7.63
N TRP A 250 4.99 -6.43 -6.42
CA TRP A 250 3.92 -5.69 -5.76
C TRP A 250 4.47 -4.46 -5.02
N LYS A 251 3.63 -3.43 -4.90
CA LYS A 251 3.95 -2.20 -4.18
C LYS A 251 3.97 -2.46 -2.68
N HIS A 252 5.10 -2.21 -2.04
CA HIS A 252 5.25 -2.42 -0.61
C HIS A 252 4.30 -1.51 0.18
N THR A 253 3.91 -1.93 1.39
CA THR A 253 2.88 -1.28 2.22
C THR A 253 3.48 -0.40 3.32
N SER A 254 4.81 -0.28 3.35
CA SER A 254 5.56 0.57 4.26
C SER A 254 6.66 1.34 3.51
N PRO A 255 7.02 2.55 3.95
CA PRO A 255 8.06 3.38 3.36
C PRO A 255 9.43 2.69 3.21
N LYS A 256 10.08 2.87 2.05
CA LYS A 256 11.43 2.39 1.79
C LYS A 256 11.57 0.90 2.12
N ASN A 257 12.50 0.53 2.99
CA ASN A 257 12.79 -0.84 3.38
C ASN A 257 12.33 -1.20 4.80
N SER A 258 11.39 -0.45 5.39
CA SER A 258 10.78 -0.89 6.66
C SER A 258 9.80 -2.05 6.44
N THR A 259 9.67 -2.94 7.43
CA THR A 259 8.76 -4.10 7.37
C THR A 259 7.30 -3.69 7.53
N SER A 260 7.05 -2.71 8.38
CA SER A 260 5.74 -2.08 8.59
C SER A 260 5.90 -0.66 9.16
N THR A 261 4.77 0.02 9.36
CA THR A 261 4.70 1.37 9.90
C THR A 261 3.93 1.38 11.21
N LEU A 262 4.50 1.99 12.24
CA LEU A 262 3.77 2.45 13.42
C LEU A 262 3.33 3.90 13.21
N VAL A 263 2.02 4.14 13.29
CA VAL A 263 1.43 5.47 13.35
C VAL A 263 1.17 5.83 14.81
N LEU A 264 1.96 6.75 15.37
CA LEU A 264 1.87 7.16 16.77
C LEU A 264 0.91 8.34 16.94
N THR A 265 -0.16 8.15 17.72
CA THR A 265 -1.20 9.17 17.93
C THR A 265 -1.57 9.38 19.39
N HIS A 266 -1.97 10.62 19.70
CA HIS A 266 -2.44 11.04 21.01
C HIS A 266 -3.79 11.73 20.92
N ASP A 267 -4.70 11.39 21.82
CA ASP A 267 -6.00 12.08 21.94
C ASP A 267 -5.98 13.00 23.17
N ILE A 268 -6.16 14.30 22.93
CA ILE A 268 -6.19 15.36 23.94
C ILE A 268 -7.63 15.76 24.21
N ASP A 269 -8.26 14.99 25.08
CA ASP A 269 -9.69 15.02 25.39
C ASP A 269 -10.01 15.56 26.79
N SER A 270 -9.01 16.06 27.52
CA SER A 270 -9.15 16.47 28.92
C SER A 270 -8.14 17.53 29.34
N SER A 271 -8.48 18.30 30.36
CA SER A 271 -7.55 19.28 30.97
C SER A 271 -6.25 18.61 31.42
N THR A 272 -6.33 17.39 31.98
CA THR A 272 -5.13 16.64 32.36
C THR A 272 -4.30 16.21 31.17
N GLY A 273 -4.92 15.92 30.01
CA GLY A 273 -4.18 15.67 28.77
C GLY A 273 -3.38 16.89 28.34
N VAL A 274 -4.01 18.07 28.33
CA VAL A 274 -3.33 19.35 28.02
C VAL A 274 -2.18 19.63 28.99
N ASP A 275 -2.40 19.40 30.28
CA ASP A 275 -1.40 19.68 31.31
C ASP A 275 -0.17 18.74 31.23
N SER A 276 -0.28 17.55 30.63
CA SER A 276 0.82 16.57 30.55
C SER A 276 1.29 16.15 29.16
N MET A 277 0.64 16.57 28.08
CA MET A 277 1.05 16.23 26.70
C MET A 277 2.49 16.62 26.38
N TYR A 278 3.02 17.70 27.00
CA TYR A 278 4.40 18.11 26.80
C TYR A 278 5.43 17.05 27.25
N LEU A 279 5.08 16.17 28.19
CA LEU A 279 5.99 15.11 28.66
C LEU A 279 6.19 14.04 27.58
N PHE A 280 5.11 13.70 26.87
CA PHE A 280 5.13 12.76 25.74
C PHE A 280 5.91 13.38 24.59
N SER A 281 5.56 14.60 24.22
CA SER A 281 6.23 15.38 23.17
C SER A 281 7.73 15.54 23.42
N ASP A 282 8.15 15.89 24.64
CA ASP A 282 9.57 16.00 24.98
C ASP A 282 10.30 14.65 24.91
N SER A 283 9.61 13.52 25.12
CA SER A 283 10.20 12.18 24.97
C SER A 283 10.33 11.79 23.49
N GLU A 284 9.26 11.94 22.73
CA GLU A 284 9.23 11.68 21.28
C GLU A 284 10.26 12.51 20.51
N LYS A 285 10.36 13.81 20.81
CA LYS A 285 11.36 14.69 20.21
C LYS A 285 12.79 14.23 20.47
N LYS A 286 13.08 13.72 21.67
CA LYS A 286 14.42 13.18 21.99
C LYS A 286 14.75 11.93 21.17
N LEU A 287 13.72 11.17 20.79
CA LEU A 287 13.81 10.00 19.93
C LEU A 287 13.77 10.36 18.43
N GLY A 288 13.56 11.63 18.08
CA GLY A 288 13.41 12.08 16.69
C GLY A 288 12.08 11.66 16.05
N ILE A 289 11.07 11.38 16.87
CA ILE A 289 9.74 10.95 16.43
C ILE A 289 8.84 12.16 16.23
N SER A 290 8.15 12.22 15.09
CA SER A 290 6.97 13.06 14.89
C SER A 290 5.72 12.19 15.09
N ALA A 291 4.73 12.76 15.79
CA ALA A 291 3.52 12.08 16.21
C ALA A 291 2.32 12.99 15.95
N ASN A 292 1.13 12.42 15.90
CA ASN A 292 -0.10 13.16 15.67
C ASN A 292 -0.89 13.35 16.99
N TYR A 293 -1.18 14.58 17.36
CA TYR A 293 -1.96 14.95 18.55
C TYR A 293 -3.33 15.46 18.12
N ASN A 294 -4.38 14.66 18.32
CA ASN A 294 -5.76 15.03 18.05
C ASN A 294 -6.30 15.89 19.20
N MET A 295 -6.64 17.15 18.93
CA MET A 295 -7.06 18.11 19.95
C MET A 295 -8.58 18.31 19.96
N THR A 296 -9.21 18.11 21.12
CA THR A 296 -10.62 18.50 21.31
C THR A 296 -10.69 20.00 21.56
N VAL A 297 -11.50 20.70 20.77
CA VAL A 297 -11.65 22.17 20.88
C VAL A 297 -12.76 22.50 21.88
N ARG A 298 -12.58 22.08 23.14
CA ARG A 298 -13.58 22.27 24.19
C ARG A 298 -13.49 23.67 24.80
N TYR A 299 -14.21 24.65 24.23
CA TYR A 299 -14.20 26.08 24.63
C TYR A 299 -15.33 26.47 25.60
N PHE A 300 -16.06 25.51 26.15
CA PHE A 300 -17.17 25.74 27.08
C PHE A 300 -17.24 24.63 28.15
N GLU A 301 -17.96 24.93 29.22
CA GLU A 301 -18.28 23.99 30.30
C GLU A 301 -19.76 23.59 30.27
N ASP A 302 -20.05 22.34 30.61
CA ASP A 302 -21.39 21.83 30.88
C ASP A 302 -21.35 20.71 31.94
N ALA A 303 -22.39 19.89 32.05
CA ALA A 303 -22.44 18.79 33.01
C ALA A 303 -21.48 17.63 32.69
N LEU A 304 -21.05 17.48 31.43
CA LEU A 304 -20.13 16.43 31.00
C LEU A 304 -18.69 16.79 31.37
N MET A 305 -18.23 17.97 30.98
CA MET A 305 -16.84 18.39 31.20
C MET A 305 -16.62 19.90 31.16
N THR A 306 -15.51 20.33 31.75
CA THR A 306 -15.06 21.72 31.80
C THR A 306 -14.42 22.18 30.49
N ASP A 307 -14.29 23.50 30.32
CA ASP A 307 -13.45 24.10 29.30
C ASP A 307 -11.97 23.77 29.57
N PHE A 308 -11.27 23.30 28.54
CA PHE A 308 -9.83 23.06 28.60
C PHE A 308 -9.08 23.51 27.35
N TYR A 309 -9.74 24.24 26.44
CA TYR A 309 -9.09 24.79 25.25
C TYR A 309 -8.68 26.26 25.46
N ASN A 310 -9.56 27.07 26.07
CA ASN A 310 -9.32 28.50 26.18
C ASN A 310 -8.08 28.79 27.04
N GLY A 311 -7.18 29.63 26.51
CA GLY A 311 -5.93 30.00 27.17
C GLY A 311 -4.81 28.96 27.07
N ARG A 312 -5.01 27.85 26.33
CA ARG A 312 -4.03 26.76 26.20
C ARG A 312 -3.22 26.77 24.89
N ILE A 313 -3.41 27.79 24.04
CA ILE A 313 -2.67 27.94 22.79
C ILE A 313 -1.13 27.83 22.95
N PRO A 314 -0.49 28.42 23.99
CA PRO A 314 0.95 28.25 24.18
C PRO A 314 1.38 26.80 24.42
N ASP A 315 0.56 26.02 25.14
CA ASP A 315 0.83 24.61 25.44
C ASP A 315 0.74 23.78 24.15
N ILE A 316 -0.27 24.04 23.31
CA ILE A 316 -0.47 23.33 22.02
C ILE A 316 0.60 23.73 21.01
N THR A 317 0.98 25.01 20.94
CA THR A 317 2.02 25.51 20.03
C THR A 317 3.40 24.90 20.35
N LYS A 318 3.65 24.52 21.61
CA LYS A 318 4.87 23.79 21.98
C LYS A 318 4.99 22.47 21.21
N LEU A 319 3.90 21.70 21.07
CA LEU A 319 3.90 20.44 20.31
C LEU A 319 4.35 20.65 18.85
N ILE A 320 3.82 21.70 18.20
CA ILE A 320 4.21 22.07 16.83
C ILE A 320 5.69 22.44 16.78
N SER A 321 6.17 23.21 17.75
CA SER A 321 7.61 23.57 17.84
C SER A 321 8.53 22.38 18.11
N ASP A 322 7.98 21.28 18.62
CA ASP A 322 8.67 20.01 18.80
C ASP A 322 8.66 19.13 17.56
N GLY A 323 7.88 19.51 16.53
CA GLY A 323 7.80 18.81 15.26
C GLY A 323 6.63 17.85 15.14
N HIS A 324 5.64 17.93 16.02
CA HIS A 324 4.42 17.11 15.97
C HIS A 324 3.32 17.76 15.11
N ILE A 325 2.35 16.96 14.71
CA ILE A 325 1.20 17.37 13.90
C ILE A 325 -0.05 17.42 14.78
N ILE A 326 -0.94 18.38 14.52
CA ILE A 326 -2.21 18.53 15.23
C ILE A 326 -3.37 18.09 14.33
N GLY A 327 -4.17 17.16 14.83
CA GLY A 327 -5.44 16.72 14.24
C GLY A 327 -6.65 17.29 15.01
N ALA A 328 -7.84 17.23 14.40
CA ALA A 328 -9.08 17.59 15.07
C ALA A 328 -9.67 16.41 15.84
N HIS A 329 -10.18 16.67 17.05
CA HIS A 329 -10.80 15.67 17.92
C HIS A 329 -12.17 16.10 18.43
N THR A 330 -13.06 16.51 17.52
CA THR A 330 -14.39 17.10 17.81
C THR A 330 -14.31 18.41 18.63
N VAL A 331 -15.46 19.01 18.91
CA VAL A 331 -15.58 20.17 19.81
C VAL A 331 -15.86 19.70 21.24
N GLY A 332 -16.85 18.84 21.39
CA GLY A 332 -17.39 18.53 22.71
C GLY A 332 -17.00 17.19 23.29
N HIS A 333 -16.38 16.29 22.51
CA HIS A 333 -16.05 14.92 22.91
C HIS A 333 -17.26 14.17 23.50
N PHE A 334 -18.41 14.30 22.82
CA PHE A 334 -19.69 13.79 23.31
C PHE A 334 -19.85 12.28 23.04
N PRO A 335 -20.22 11.46 24.05
CA PRO A 335 -20.37 10.02 23.87
C PRO A 335 -21.57 9.62 23.02
N ASP A 336 -22.53 10.52 22.82
CA ASP A 336 -23.74 10.33 22.00
C ASP A 336 -23.59 10.88 20.57
N PHE A 337 -22.38 11.28 20.14
CA PHE A 337 -22.13 11.75 18.77
C PHE A 337 -22.50 10.73 17.69
N GLY A 338 -22.39 9.43 17.99
CA GLY A 338 -22.80 8.35 17.08
C GLY A 338 -24.31 8.17 16.92
N ASP A 339 -25.15 8.87 17.70
CA ASP A 339 -26.61 8.81 17.57
C ASP A 339 -27.10 9.90 16.61
N ASP A 340 -27.45 9.52 15.38
CA ASP A 340 -27.90 10.44 14.33
C ASP A 340 -29.18 11.24 14.69
N SER A 341 -29.93 10.83 15.72
CA SER A 341 -31.13 11.55 16.20
C SER A 341 -30.78 12.66 17.19
N ILE A 342 -29.66 12.51 17.90
CA ILE A 342 -29.10 13.51 18.82
C ILE A 342 -28.14 14.44 18.06
N PHE A 343 -27.30 13.87 17.19
CA PHE A 343 -26.41 14.56 16.28
C PHE A 343 -26.87 14.39 14.83
N PRO A 344 -27.87 15.18 14.39
CA PRO A 344 -28.17 15.28 12.98
C PRO A 344 -26.98 15.90 12.22
N ILE A 345 -26.97 15.75 10.90
CA ILE A 345 -25.91 16.30 10.03
C ILE A 345 -25.63 17.80 10.31
N GLY A 346 -26.68 18.62 10.45
CA GLY A 346 -26.55 20.07 10.60
C GLY A 346 -26.40 20.82 9.28
N SER A 347 -25.69 21.95 9.30
CA SER A 347 -25.40 22.76 8.11
C SER A 347 -24.07 23.49 8.30
N PRO A 348 -23.34 23.83 7.23
CA PRO A 348 -22.08 24.58 7.32
C PRO A 348 -22.27 26.01 7.85
N GLY A 349 -21.18 26.67 8.21
CA GLY A 349 -21.16 28.04 8.75
C GLY A 349 -21.14 28.13 10.28
N ASN A 350 -20.69 27.07 10.95
CA ASN A 350 -20.54 27.01 12.39
C ASN A 350 -19.24 27.71 12.83
N THR A 351 -19.32 28.35 13.98
CA THR A 351 -18.28 29.11 14.65
C THR A 351 -18.44 28.94 16.15
N VAL A 352 -17.40 29.28 16.92
CA VAL A 352 -17.46 29.34 18.39
C VAL A 352 -18.63 30.20 18.91
N SER A 353 -19.09 31.18 18.12
CA SER A 353 -20.15 32.12 18.52
C SER A 353 -21.58 31.60 18.32
N ASN A 354 -21.80 30.65 17.40
CA ASN A 354 -23.13 30.16 17.02
C ASN A 354 -23.30 28.65 17.21
N TYR A 355 -22.22 27.91 17.46
CA TYR A 355 -22.26 26.51 17.84
C TYR A 355 -22.01 26.39 19.35
N LEU A 356 -23.04 26.06 20.12
CA LEU A 356 -22.99 25.98 21.58
C LEU A 356 -23.76 24.72 22.03
N PRO A 357 -23.28 23.52 21.67
CA PRO A 357 -23.89 22.29 22.15
C PRO A 357 -23.75 22.19 23.68
N TYR A 358 -24.68 21.51 24.32
CA TYR A 358 -24.73 21.41 25.78
C TYR A 358 -25.17 20.01 26.20
N ASN A 359 -24.37 19.35 27.03
CA ASN A 359 -24.76 18.10 27.68
C ASN A 359 -25.26 18.36 29.11
N ASP A 360 -26.46 17.88 29.40
CA ASP A 360 -27.14 18.10 30.69
C ASP A 360 -26.90 16.98 31.74
N GLY A 361 -26.04 16.03 31.41
CA GLY A 361 -25.76 14.83 32.20
C GLY A 361 -26.62 13.62 31.83
N ASN A 362 -27.67 13.79 31.02
CA ASN A 362 -28.47 12.70 30.46
C ASN A 362 -28.29 12.56 28.94
N GLY A 363 -28.05 13.66 28.23
CA GLY A 363 -27.79 13.67 26.80
C GLY A 363 -27.39 15.05 26.29
N THR A 364 -26.93 15.08 25.04
CA THR A 364 -26.48 16.30 24.38
C THR A 364 -27.62 16.99 23.63
N ILE A 365 -27.66 18.32 23.70
CA ILE A 365 -28.63 19.18 23.00
C ILE A 365 -27.87 20.16 22.12
N GLY A 366 -28.34 20.36 20.89
CA GLY A 366 -27.77 21.34 19.96
C GLY A 366 -26.48 20.91 19.26
N GLY A 367 -26.08 19.65 19.44
CA GLY A 367 -24.98 19.04 18.70
C GLY A 367 -25.33 18.77 17.24
N THR A 368 -24.37 18.93 16.33
CA THR A 368 -24.49 18.54 14.92
C THR A 368 -23.16 18.05 14.38
N VAL A 369 -23.17 17.20 13.36
CA VAL A 369 -21.95 16.68 12.74
C VAL A 369 -21.11 17.81 12.12
N TRP A 370 -21.75 18.72 11.38
CA TRP A 370 -21.13 19.94 10.87
C TRP A 370 -20.47 20.76 11.98
N GLY A 371 -21.18 21.01 13.08
CA GLY A 371 -20.63 21.80 14.17
C GLY A 371 -19.41 21.15 14.84
N GLU A 372 -19.44 19.85 15.10
CA GLU A 372 -18.30 19.14 15.70
C GLU A 372 -17.06 19.12 14.78
N CYS A 373 -17.24 19.00 13.46
CA CYS A 373 -16.12 18.91 12.51
C CYS A 373 -15.62 20.29 12.05
N GLU A 374 -16.52 21.18 11.64
CA GLU A 374 -16.17 22.49 11.08
C GLU A 374 -15.56 23.42 12.12
N VAL A 375 -16.14 23.48 13.33
CA VAL A 375 -15.63 24.36 14.39
C VAL A 375 -14.28 23.85 14.89
N SER A 376 -14.13 22.53 15.08
CA SER A 376 -12.84 21.97 15.53
C SER A 376 -11.74 22.25 14.51
N LYS A 377 -12.00 22.07 13.21
CA LYS A 377 -11.07 22.46 12.13
C LYS A 377 -10.71 23.94 12.19
N ASN A 378 -11.72 24.80 12.05
CA ASN A 378 -11.52 26.22 11.82
C ASN A 378 -10.83 26.91 13.00
N VAL A 379 -11.14 26.50 14.23
CA VAL A 379 -10.49 27.04 15.43
C VAL A 379 -9.02 26.65 15.48
N LEU A 380 -8.70 25.36 15.25
CA LEU A 380 -7.31 24.90 15.25
C LEU A 380 -6.48 25.59 14.16
N GLU A 381 -7.01 25.70 12.94
CA GLU A 381 -6.31 26.39 11.84
C GLU A 381 -6.11 27.87 12.13
N ALA A 382 -7.14 28.56 12.65
CA ALA A 382 -7.07 29.98 12.95
C ALA A 382 -6.10 30.30 14.10
N ASP A 383 -6.16 29.53 15.18
CA ASP A 383 -5.39 29.83 16.39
C ASP A 383 -3.92 29.37 16.29
N LEU A 384 -3.63 28.33 15.51
CA LEU A 384 -2.29 27.73 15.40
C LEU A 384 -1.59 28.04 14.07
N GLY A 385 -2.30 28.54 13.06
CA GLY A 385 -1.73 28.83 11.74
C GLY A 385 -1.28 27.58 10.98
N ILE A 386 -2.00 26.47 11.16
CA ILE A 386 -1.74 25.16 10.53
C ILE A 386 -2.82 24.82 9.50
N THR A 387 -2.63 23.72 8.78
CA THR A 387 -3.68 23.06 7.99
C THR A 387 -4.05 21.75 8.66
N VAL A 388 -5.32 21.60 9.03
CA VAL A 388 -5.81 20.40 9.68
C VAL A 388 -6.34 19.43 8.61
N ARG A 389 -5.70 18.27 8.53
CA ARG A 389 -5.99 17.22 7.52
C ARG A 389 -6.55 15.94 8.15
N ILE A 390 -6.42 15.81 9.46
CA ILE A 390 -6.66 14.59 10.22
C ILE A 390 -7.82 14.81 11.18
N PHE A 391 -8.72 13.84 11.26
CA PHE A 391 -9.84 13.82 12.20
C PHE A 391 -9.87 12.49 12.96
N ARG A 392 -10.21 12.56 14.24
CA ARG A 392 -10.67 11.41 15.01
C ARG A 392 -11.87 11.83 15.85
N THR A 393 -12.94 11.06 15.83
CA THR A 393 -14.10 11.32 16.69
C THR A 393 -13.80 11.03 18.16
N GLY A 394 -14.40 11.80 19.07
CA GLY A 394 -14.34 11.51 20.50
C GLY A 394 -14.94 10.14 20.81
N HIS A 395 -14.37 9.42 21.78
CA HIS A 395 -14.80 8.06 22.15
C HIS A 395 -14.83 7.02 21.01
N LEU A 396 -14.25 7.31 19.84
CA LEU A 396 -14.37 6.49 18.62
C LEU A 396 -15.83 6.21 18.21
N VAL A 397 -16.80 7.05 18.63
CA VAL A 397 -18.19 6.89 18.21
C VAL A 397 -18.41 7.45 16.81
N TYR A 398 -19.04 6.65 15.94
CA TYR A 398 -19.08 6.92 14.51
C TYR A 398 -20.49 7.26 14.01
N ASN A 399 -20.71 8.54 13.69
CA ASN A 399 -21.97 9.04 13.10
C ASN A 399 -22.04 8.70 11.60
N LYS A 400 -23.23 8.36 11.07
CA LYS A 400 -23.33 7.98 9.65
C LYS A 400 -23.01 9.11 8.67
N TYR A 401 -23.19 10.38 9.08
CA TYR A 401 -22.92 11.56 8.26
C TYR A 401 -21.48 12.09 8.44
N LEU A 402 -20.63 11.37 9.19
CA LEU A 402 -19.28 11.86 9.49
C LEU A 402 -18.47 12.05 8.20
N VAL A 403 -18.40 11.01 7.37
CA VAL A 403 -17.54 10.96 6.17
C VAL A 403 -17.85 12.08 5.18
N GLU A 404 -19.13 12.27 4.85
CA GLU A 404 -19.59 13.32 3.92
C GLU A 404 -19.19 14.72 4.41
N VAL A 405 -19.32 14.99 5.72
CA VAL A 405 -18.90 16.27 6.32
C VAL A 405 -17.38 16.42 6.30
N LEU A 406 -16.63 15.36 6.60
CA LEU A 406 -15.16 15.39 6.55
C LEU A 406 -14.64 15.67 5.13
N ASP A 407 -15.24 15.05 4.11
CA ASP A 407 -14.87 15.25 2.71
C ASP A 407 -15.20 16.68 2.26
N GLU A 408 -16.40 17.19 2.57
CA GLU A 408 -16.78 18.58 2.24
C GLU A 408 -15.88 19.63 2.93
N LEU A 409 -15.38 19.33 4.14
CA LEU A 409 -14.42 20.17 4.86
C LEU A 409 -12.96 19.99 4.39
N GLY A 410 -12.69 19.07 3.47
CA GLY A 410 -11.35 18.80 2.95
C GLY A 410 -10.41 18.18 3.97
N TYR A 411 -10.93 17.36 4.90
CA TYR A 411 -10.10 16.39 5.61
C TYR A 411 -9.61 15.31 4.64
N LEU A 412 -8.50 14.66 4.97
CA LEU A 412 -7.93 13.60 4.13
C LEU A 412 -7.84 12.27 4.87
N TYR A 413 -7.72 12.32 6.20
CA TYR A 413 -7.54 11.13 7.04
C TYR A 413 -8.48 11.14 8.22
N ASN A 414 -9.10 9.99 8.44
CA ASN A 414 -9.96 9.69 9.56
C ASN A 414 -9.38 8.47 10.31
N SER A 415 -9.56 8.39 11.62
CA SER A 415 -9.09 7.26 12.43
C SER A 415 -10.07 7.03 13.57
N SER A 416 -11.32 6.78 13.19
CA SER A 416 -12.47 6.73 14.09
C SER A 416 -13.03 5.32 14.27
N PHE A 417 -12.53 4.33 13.51
CA PHE A 417 -12.81 2.92 13.74
C PHE A 417 -11.67 2.23 14.48
N SER A 418 -12.04 1.22 15.29
CA SER A 418 -11.11 0.18 15.72
C SER A 418 -10.85 -0.75 14.54
N ALA A 419 -9.58 -1.11 14.31
CA ALA A 419 -9.18 -2.11 13.32
C ALA A 419 -9.94 -3.43 13.51
N ASN A 420 -10.28 -3.73 14.76
CA ASN A 420 -11.02 -4.93 15.11
C ASN A 420 -12.48 -4.85 14.66
N ASP A 421 -13.13 -3.70 14.79
CA ASP A 421 -14.55 -3.55 14.39
C ASP A 421 -14.72 -3.58 12.87
N VAL A 422 -13.68 -3.21 12.12
CA VAL A 422 -13.68 -3.24 10.64
C VAL A 422 -12.88 -4.42 10.05
N LEU A 423 -12.30 -5.27 10.91
CA LEU A 423 -11.59 -6.50 10.59
C LEU A 423 -10.31 -6.35 9.73
N THR A 424 -9.73 -5.15 9.70
CA THR A 424 -8.53 -4.87 8.91
C THR A 424 -7.65 -3.82 9.58
N ASN A 425 -6.33 -3.96 9.40
CA ASN A 425 -5.36 -2.93 9.74
C ASN A 425 -4.96 -2.04 8.55
N PHE A 426 -5.29 -2.44 7.32
CA PHE A 426 -4.93 -1.66 6.13
C PHE A 426 -5.79 -0.41 5.99
N PRO A 427 -5.23 0.72 5.49
CA PRO A 427 -6.01 1.92 5.23
C PRO A 427 -7.03 1.69 4.10
N PHE A 428 -8.17 2.36 4.16
CA PHE A 428 -9.22 2.24 3.15
C PHE A 428 -9.97 3.55 2.92
N GLN A 429 -10.59 3.69 1.73
CA GLN A 429 -11.47 4.81 1.43
C GLN A 429 -12.85 4.59 2.07
N ASP A 430 -13.35 5.61 2.76
CA ASP A 430 -14.67 5.55 3.37
C ASP A 430 -15.82 5.62 2.33
N LYS A 431 -17.01 5.17 2.74
CA LYS A 431 -18.26 5.28 1.97
C LYS A 431 -19.26 6.16 2.72
N GLU A 432 -19.78 7.18 2.04
CA GLU A 432 -20.74 8.11 2.63
C GLU A 432 -21.99 7.40 3.19
N GLY A 433 -22.53 7.92 4.29
CA GLY A 433 -23.74 7.39 4.93
C GLY A 433 -23.59 5.99 5.55
N LYS A 434 -22.37 5.43 5.65
CA LYS A 434 -22.13 4.01 6.02
C LYS A 434 -23.00 3.06 5.20
N SER A 435 -23.02 3.29 3.88
CA SER A 435 -23.96 2.69 2.95
C SER A 435 -23.28 1.90 1.85
N PHE A 436 -23.90 0.79 1.42
CA PHE A 436 -23.46 0.04 0.24
C PHE A 436 -23.58 0.83 -1.07
N SER A 437 -24.40 1.87 -1.08
CA SER A 437 -24.66 2.75 -2.22
C SER A 437 -24.14 4.18 -1.99
N GLY A 438 -23.38 4.41 -0.91
CA GLY A 438 -22.76 5.71 -0.67
C GLY A 438 -21.70 6.02 -1.73
N GLU A 439 -21.44 7.30 -1.98
CA GLU A 439 -20.31 7.71 -2.79
C GLU A 439 -19.00 7.34 -2.07
N ILE A 440 -17.95 7.10 -2.86
CA ILE A 440 -16.61 6.82 -2.34
C ILE A 440 -15.99 8.16 -1.94
N SER A 441 -15.57 8.27 -0.69
CA SER A 441 -14.95 9.48 -0.16
C SER A 441 -13.46 9.59 -0.53
N ASN A 442 -12.96 10.83 -0.57
CA ASN A 442 -11.52 11.09 -0.61
C ASN A 442 -10.85 10.90 0.76
N VAL A 443 -11.64 10.77 1.83
CA VAL A 443 -11.15 10.53 3.18
C VAL A 443 -10.76 9.06 3.34
N PHE A 444 -9.52 8.84 3.76
CA PHE A 444 -9.04 7.51 4.12
C PHE A 444 -9.21 7.26 5.63
N GLU A 445 -9.80 6.13 5.98
CA GLU A 445 -9.77 5.60 7.33
C GLU A 445 -8.44 4.88 7.57
N LEU A 446 -7.78 5.21 8.69
CA LEU A 446 -6.63 4.52 9.25
C LEU A 446 -7.06 3.94 10.61
N PRO A 447 -7.55 2.69 10.65
CA PRO A 447 -8.16 2.14 11.86
C PRO A 447 -7.20 2.04 13.03
N VAL A 448 -7.70 2.27 14.25
CA VAL A 448 -6.93 2.14 15.50
C VAL A 448 -6.68 0.66 15.80
N SER A 449 -5.42 0.22 15.75
CA SER A 449 -5.03 -1.17 16.03
C SER A 449 -4.93 -1.46 17.53
N ILE A 450 -4.31 -0.54 18.27
CA ILE A 450 -4.02 -0.68 19.70
C ILE A 450 -4.23 0.64 20.43
N SER A 451 -4.63 0.58 21.69
CA SER A 451 -4.84 1.76 22.52
C SER A 451 -4.60 1.55 24.01
N ASP A 452 -4.45 2.63 24.75
CA ASP A 452 -4.43 2.65 26.22
C ASP A 452 -5.80 2.42 26.89
N VAL A 453 -6.85 2.19 26.10
CA VAL A 453 -8.21 1.94 26.59
C VAL A 453 -8.49 0.44 26.68
N TYR A 454 -8.54 -0.06 27.92
CA TYR A 454 -8.97 -1.41 28.25
C TYR A 454 -10.20 -1.35 29.16
N HIS A 455 -11.37 -1.78 28.66
CA HIS A 455 -12.61 -1.66 29.43
C HIS A 455 -12.68 -2.61 30.62
N ALA A 456 -12.23 -3.85 30.45
CA ALA A 456 -12.33 -4.88 31.49
C ALA A 456 -11.20 -4.78 32.53
N ASP A 457 -10.01 -4.35 32.11
CA ASP A 457 -8.82 -4.22 32.95
C ASP A 457 -8.04 -2.95 32.57
N PRO A 458 -8.49 -1.77 33.03
CA PRO A 458 -7.90 -0.49 32.67
C PRO A 458 -6.40 -0.41 32.95
N LEU A 459 -5.68 0.31 32.09
CA LEU A 459 -4.26 0.56 32.24
C LEU A 459 -3.99 1.40 33.50
N SER A 460 -2.99 1.00 34.29
CA SER A 460 -2.67 1.52 35.62
C SER A 460 -1.15 1.51 35.88
N GLU A 461 -0.73 2.07 37.02
CA GLU A 461 0.66 2.02 37.48
C GLU A 461 1.18 0.60 37.73
N GLU A 462 0.29 -0.37 37.94
CA GLU A 462 0.66 -1.75 38.28
C GLU A 462 0.77 -2.66 37.06
N ASN A 463 0.08 -2.34 35.95
CA ASN A 463 -0.04 -3.22 34.77
C ASN A 463 0.43 -2.59 33.44
N TYR A 464 0.95 -1.35 33.42
CA TYR A 464 1.31 -0.68 32.16
C TYR A 464 2.34 -1.44 31.30
N ILE A 465 3.29 -2.14 31.92
CA ILE A 465 4.25 -3.00 31.19
C ILE A 465 3.55 -4.19 30.55
N GLU A 466 2.65 -4.86 31.28
CA GLU A 466 1.85 -5.96 30.74
C GLU A 466 1.01 -5.52 29.54
N LYS A 467 0.41 -4.31 29.59
CA LYS A 467 -0.35 -3.77 28.46
C LYS A 467 0.55 -3.42 27.28
N ALA A 468 1.74 -2.89 27.54
CA ALA A 468 2.73 -2.66 26.49
C ALA A 468 3.25 -3.96 25.85
N ASP A 469 3.37 -5.05 26.61
CA ASP A 469 3.69 -6.39 26.06
C ASP A 469 2.57 -6.89 25.13
N ILE A 470 1.30 -6.65 25.48
CA ILE A 470 0.15 -6.96 24.60
C ILE A 470 0.26 -6.13 23.30
N TRP A 471 0.61 -4.85 23.39
CA TRP A 471 0.83 -4.02 22.21
C TRP A 471 1.96 -4.55 21.31
N LEU A 472 3.07 -5.02 21.91
CA LEU A 472 4.20 -5.62 21.17
C LEU A 472 3.77 -6.90 20.44
N ASP A 473 3.03 -7.79 21.11
CA ASP A 473 2.51 -9.03 20.50
C ASP A 473 1.64 -8.71 19.28
N ILE A 474 0.65 -7.84 19.44
CA ILE A 474 -0.27 -7.45 18.35
C ILE A 474 0.50 -6.77 17.21
N THR A 475 1.41 -5.85 17.53
CA THR A 475 2.22 -5.14 16.52
C THR A 475 3.09 -6.12 15.72
N SER A 476 3.65 -7.15 16.36
CA SER A 476 4.45 -8.17 15.67
C SER A 476 3.65 -9.00 14.67
N LYS A 477 2.39 -9.30 15.00
CA LYS A 477 1.46 -10.03 14.10
C LYS A 477 1.03 -9.16 12.92
N ILE A 478 0.76 -7.88 13.17
CA ILE A 478 0.46 -6.90 12.12
C ILE A 478 1.69 -6.69 11.20
N ASP A 479 2.89 -6.62 11.76
CA ASP A 479 4.16 -6.49 11.02
C ASP A 479 4.42 -7.69 10.12
N ALA A 480 4.09 -8.91 10.56
CA ALA A 480 4.20 -10.12 9.75
C ALA A 480 3.35 -10.09 8.46
N ASN A 481 2.28 -9.28 8.47
CA ASN A 481 1.42 -9.01 7.31
C ASN A 481 1.84 -7.79 6.50
N ASN A 482 2.90 -7.09 6.91
CA ASN A 482 3.32 -5.79 6.41
C ASN A 482 2.20 -4.72 6.49
N ALA A 483 1.22 -4.89 7.39
CA ALA A 483 0.18 -3.89 7.64
C ALA A 483 0.69 -2.81 8.61
N ASN A 484 -0.01 -1.69 8.74
CA ASN A 484 0.35 -0.66 9.71
C ASN A 484 -0.31 -0.89 11.07
N THR A 485 0.37 -0.46 12.12
CA THR A 485 -0.18 -0.36 13.47
C THR A 485 -0.52 1.09 13.75
N VAL A 486 -1.76 1.41 14.12
CA VAL A 486 -2.11 2.73 14.67
C VAL A 486 -2.25 2.62 16.19
N LEU A 487 -1.40 3.36 16.92
CA LEU A 487 -1.42 3.43 18.37
C LEU A 487 -2.10 4.71 18.84
N LEU A 488 -3.11 4.57 19.71
CA LEU A 488 -3.80 5.66 20.38
C LEU A 488 -3.45 5.67 21.88
N ILE A 489 -2.87 6.76 22.37
CA ILE A 489 -2.60 6.95 23.82
C ILE A 489 -3.11 8.30 24.28
N HIS A 490 -3.88 8.33 25.37
CA HIS A 490 -4.25 9.58 26.04
C HIS A 490 -3.09 10.05 26.93
N PRO A 491 -2.45 11.19 26.66
CA PRO A 491 -1.24 11.61 27.37
C PRO A 491 -1.59 12.33 28.68
N ASN A 492 -2.32 11.64 29.56
CA ASN A 492 -2.90 12.20 30.79
C ASN A 492 -2.31 11.59 32.09
N ARG A 493 -1.38 10.64 32.00
CA ARG A 493 -0.79 9.93 33.15
C ARG A 493 0.67 9.56 32.90
N ALA A 494 1.51 9.66 33.93
CA ALA A 494 2.95 9.36 33.81
C ALA A 494 3.24 7.89 33.47
N TYR A 495 2.50 6.94 34.04
CA TYR A 495 2.71 5.51 33.74
C TYR A 495 2.37 5.13 32.29
N LYS A 496 1.52 5.90 31.60
CA LYS A 496 1.25 5.73 30.17
C LYS A 496 2.45 6.12 29.32
N LEU A 497 3.15 7.20 29.70
CA LEU A 497 4.41 7.59 29.06
C LEU A 497 5.46 6.49 29.23
N ILE A 498 5.61 5.93 30.43
CA ILE A 498 6.56 4.83 30.67
C ILE A 498 6.16 3.60 29.84
N GLY A 499 4.86 3.29 29.73
CA GLY A 499 4.37 2.21 28.86
C GLY A 499 4.70 2.44 27.38
N GLN A 500 4.54 3.66 26.88
CA GLN A 500 4.94 4.04 25.52
C GLN A 500 6.45 3.93 25.33
N GLU A 501 7.26 4.48 26.23
CA GLU A 501 8.72 4.40 26.15
C GLU A 501 9.20 2.95 26.16
N TYR A 502 8.58 2.11 27.00
CA TYR A 502 8.83 0.67 27.01
C TYR A 502 8.49 0.05 25.65
N PHE A 503 7.28 0.26 25.14
CA PHE A 503 6.83 -0.23 23.83
C PHE A 503 7.81 0.18 22.72
N LEU A 504 8.08 1.48 22.58
CA LEU A 504 8.97 2.02 21.55
C LEU A 504 10.39 1.44 21.62
N SER A 505 10.93 1.26 22.82
CA SER A 505 12.28 0.70 23.01
C SER A 505 12.42 -0.78 22.66
N HIS A 506 11.31 -1.52 22.57
CA HIS A 506 11.27 -2.95 22.24
C HIS A 506 10.78 -3.23 20.82
N LEU A 507 10.41 -2.19 20.05
CA LEU A 507 10.11 -2.35 18.63
C LEU A 507 11.36 -2.71 17.84
N PRO A 508 11.26 -3.60 16.85
CA PRO A 508 12.36 -3.85 15.93
C PRO A 508 12.68 -2.61 15.11
N GLU A 509 13.95 -2.37 14.82
CA GLU A 509 14.42 -1.23 14.00
C GLU A 509 13.84 -1.24 12.57
N SER A 510 13.32 -2.38 12.13
CA SER A 510 12.68 -2.52 10.82
C SER A 510 11.30 -1.86 10.74
N ILE A 511 10.67 -1.50 11.87
CA ILE A 511 9.40 -0.77 11.86
C ILE A 511 9.69 0.72 11.83
N CYS A 512 9.18 1.41 10.80
CA CYS A 512 9.28 2.85 10.75
C CYS A 512 8.17 3.50 11.58
N ILE A 513 8.45 4.66 12.17
CA ILE A 513 7.48 5.44 12.94
C ILE A 513 7.12 6.68 12.15
N LYS A 514 5.83 6.93 11.94
CA LYS A 514 5.31 8.11 11.25
C LYS A 514 4.15 8.73 12.00
N GLU A 515 3.93 10.01 11.75
CA GLU A 515 2.64 10.63 12.04
C GLU A 515 1.61 10.24 10.97
N MET A 516 0.33 10.40 11.28
CA MET A 516 -0.77 9.84 10.49
C MET A 516 -0.87 10.41 9.07
N GLY A 517 -0.69 11.73 8.90
CA GLY A 517 -0.75 12.40 7.61
C GLY A 517 0.32 11.88 6.66
N ALA A 518 1.56 11.77 7.13
CA ALA A 518 2.69 11.28 6.37
C ALA A 518 2.53 9.83 5.93
N TYR A 519 1.99 8.94 6.79
CA TYR A 519 1.71 7.56 6.37
C TYR A 519 0.52 7.50 5.41
N GLY A 520 -0.51 8.31 5.64
CA GLY A 520 -1.65 8.42 4.75
C GLY A 520 -1.29 8.98 3.37
N ASP A 521 -0.35 9.93 3.29
CA ASP A 521 0.18 10.46 2.03
C ASP A 521 0.93 9.38 1.27
N PHE A 522 1.85 8.67 1.94
CA PHE A 522 2.53 7.50 1.40
C PHE A 522 1.54 6.46 0.85
N TRP A 523 0.48 6.15 1.60
CA TRP A 523 -0.51 5.15 1.16
C TRP A 523 -1.23 5.57 -0.12
N ARG A 524 -1.64 6.84 -0.22
CA ARG A 524 -2.33 7.38 -1.40
C ARG A 524 -1.42 7.40 -2.62
N GLU A 525 -0.17 7.81 -2.45
CA GLU A 525 0.82 7.81 -3.53
C GLU A 525 1.17 6.39 -3.97
N ARG A 526 1.32 5.47 -3.02
CA ARG A 526 1.46 4.04 -3.28
C ARG A 526 0.28 3.53 -4.11
N GLU A 527 -0.96 3.86 -3.78
CA GLU A 527 -2.12 3.45 -4.57
C GLU A 527 -2.10 4.02 -5.98
N ALA A 528 -1.82 5.32 -6.13
CA ALA A 528 -1.82 6.05 -7.40
C ALA A 528 -0.70 5.62 -8.37
N PHE A 529 0.41 5.11 -7.85
CA PHE A 529 1.57 4.75 -8.65
C PHE A 529 1.29 3.62 -9.66
N HIS A 530 1.83 3.66 -10.88
CA HIS A 530 1.69 2.55 -11.84
C HIS A 530 3.02 2.04 -12.38
N PHE A 531 3.10 0.72 -12.56
CA PHE A 531 4.25 0.07 -13.21
C PHE A 531 3.83 -1.04 -14.15
N THR A 532 4.74 -1.40 -15.04
CA THR A 532 4.65 -2.58 -15.91
C THR A 532 5.85 -3.48 -15.69
N SER A 533 5.75 -4.75 -16.07
CA SER A 533 6.88 -5.66 -15.97
C SER A 533 6.98 -6.62 -17.15
N GLN A 534 8.21 -6.95 -17.51
CA GLN A 534 8.55 -7.95 -18.51
C GLN A 534 9.65 -8.86 -17.95
N LEU A 535 9.49 -10.16 -18.13
CA LEU A 535 10.46 -11.16 -17.71
C LEU A 535 10.97 -11.90 -18.95
N SER A 536 12.28 -11.92 -19.13
CA SER A 536 12.95 -12.75 -20.14
C SER A 536 14.04 -13.56 -19.44
N ASP A 537 13.87 -14.88 -19.43
CA ASP A 537 14.70 -15.80 -18.64
C ASP A 537 14.72 -15.40 -17.16
N LYS A 538 15.87 -14.96 -16.64
CA LYS A 538 16.06 -14.47 -15.26
C LYS A 538 16.32 -12.96 -15.21
N ASN A 539 15.96 -12.22 -16.26
CA ASN A 539 16.12 -10.78 -16.34
C ASN A 539 14.74 -10.13 -16.23
N LEU A 540 14.52 -9.38 -15.15
CA LEU A 540 13.27 -8.65 -14.92
C LEU A 540 13.45 -7.18 -15.28
N GLN A 541 12.58 -6.68 -16.15
CA GLN A 541 12.49 -5.27 -16.52
C GLN A 541 11.20 -4.68 -15.95
N ILE A 542 11.31 -3.55 -15.27
CA ILE A 542 10.21 -2.79 -14.69
C ILE A 542 10.12 -1.45 -15.44
N GLY A 543 8.94 -1.10 -15.94
CA GLY A 543 8.66 0.16 -16.60
C GLY A 543 7.78 1.06 -15.74
N ILE A 544 8.20 2.30 -15.51
CA ILE A 544 7.48 3.33 -14.75
C ILE A 544 7.01 4.43 -15.72
N THR A 545 5.79 4.94 -15.53
CA THR A 545 5.23 5.98 -16.42
C THR A 545 5.77 7.37 -16.11
N ASP A 546 5.75 8.30 -17.08
CA ASP A 546 6.29 9.65 -16.90
C ASP A 546 5.48 10.51 -15.92
N ASP A 547 4.18 10.23 -15.78
CA ASP A 547 3.30 10.92 -14.82
C ASP A 547 3.64 10.53 -13.36
N ASP A 548 4.35 9.40 -13.18
CA ASP A 548 4.84 8.90 -11.90
C ASP A 548 6.29 9.35 -11.58
N LEU A 549 6.92 10.20 -12.40
CA LEU A 549 8.33 10.61 -12.17
C LEU A 549 8.53 11.55 -10.97
N SER A 550 7.45 12.04 -10.37
CA SER A 550 7.45 12.75 -9.08
C SER A 550 7.22 11.82 -7.89
N LEU A 551 7.52 10.52 -8.07
CA LEU A 551 7.42 9.52 -7.02
C LEU A 551 8.09 9.99 -5.73
N ASP A 552 7.38 9.87 -4.62
CA ASP A 552 8.00 10.02 -3.31
C ASP A 552 9.13 8.98 -3.18
N SER A 553 10.27 9.46 -2.69
CA SER A 553 11.44 8.68 -2.30
C SER A 553 11.14 7.49 -1.38
N GLU A 554 9.95 7.45 -0.79
CA GLU A 554 9.46 6.42 0.11
C GLU A 554 8.80 5.23 -0.59
N ILE A 555 8.44 5.31 -1.87
CA ILE A 555 7.85 4.16 -2.56
C ILE A 555 8.88 3.04 -2.76
N SER A 556 8.43 1.80 -2.54
CA SER A 556 9.23 0.59 -2.73
C SER A 556 8.42 -0.57 -3.31
N PHE A 557 9.13 -1.54 -3.89
CA PHE A 557 8.57 -2.75 -4.48
C PHE A 557 9.16 -3.98 -3.84
N ILE A 558 8.36 -5.04 -3.72
CA ILE A 558 8.85 -6.38 -3.45
C ILE A 558 8.76 -7.21 -4.72
N ILE A 559 9.83 -7.95 -5.01
CA ILE A 559 9.89 -8.96 -6.05
C ILE A 559 9.87 -10.33 -5.38
N ASN A 560 8.78 -11.08 -5.58
CA ASN A 560 8.61 -12.43 -5.05
C ASN A 560 9.69 -13.37 -5.63
N ASN A 561 10.42 -14.08 -4.78
CA ASN A 561 11.58 -14.90 -5.14
C ASN A 561 12.67 -14.13 -5.94
N GLY A 562 12.73 -12.80 -5.80
CA GLY A 562 13.62 -11.96 -6.60
C GLY A 562 15.10 -12.33 -6.52
N GLN A 563 15.56 -12.95 -5.43
CA GLN A 563 16.98 -13.31 -5.24
C GLN A 563 17.50 -14.33 -6.26
N ASP A 564 16.59 -15.06 -6.94
CA ASP A 564 16.94 -16.02 -7.99
C ASP A 564 17.12 -15.39 -9.39
N LEU A 565 16.89 -14.08 -9.52
CA LEU A 565 17.08 -13.31 -10.75
C LEU A 565 18.58 -13.06 -11.03
N GLU A 566 18.92 -13.00 -12.31
CA GLU A 566 20.27 -12.63 -12.77
C GLU A 566 20.42 -11.11 -12.85
N ASN A 567 19.33 -10.41 -13.20
CA ASN A 567 19.32 -8.96 -13.31
C ASN A 567 17.92 -8.39 -13.06
N VAL A 568 17.89 -7.19 -12.45
CA VAL A 568 16.70 -6.36 -12.31
C VAL A 568 17.02 -4.98 -12.86
N SER A 569 16.15 -4.43 -13.70
CA SER A 569 16.32 -3.07 -14.22
C SER A 569 15.00 -2.30 -14.22
N VAL A 570 15.07 -1.00 -13.97
CA VAL A 570 13.93 -0.10 -13.90
C VAL A 570 14.14 1.04 -14.91
N HIS A 571 13.12 1.36 -15.69
CA HIS A 571 13.20 2.38 -16.74
C HIS A 571 11.95 3.26 -16.80
N SER A 572 12.10 4.52 -17.21
CA SER A 572 10.96 5.40 -17.53
C SER A 572 10.43 5.20 -18.96
N LEU A 573 9.40 5.96 -19.34
CA LEU A 573 8.70 5.88 -20.65
C LEU A 573 9.64 6.09 -21.86
N GLY A 574 10.76 6.79 -21.66
CA GLY A 574 11.82 6.99 -22.66
C GLY A 574 12.87 5.87 -22.73
N ASN A 575 12.69 4.75 -22.01
CA ASN A 575 13.72 3.76 -21.70
C ASN A 575 14.95 4.39 -21.02
N ILE A 576 14.73 5.42 -20.20
CA ILE A 576 15.80 6.02 -19.39
C ILE A 576 15.97 5.14 -18.14
N PRO A 577 17.16 4.60 -17.87
CA PRO A 577 17.40 3.84 -16.66
C PRO A 577 17.15 4.69 -15.40
N ILE A 578 16.46 4.12 -14.43
CA ILE A 578 16.23 4.70 -13.11
C ILE A 578 17.13 3.94 -12.14
N ASP A 579 17.98 4.66 -11.41
CA ASP A 579 18.81 4.06 -10.36
C ASP A 579 17.94 3.83 -9.10
N PHE A 580 18.23 2.77 -8.35
CA PHE A 580 17.52 2.40 -7.12
C PHE A 580 18.46 1.64 -6.19
N ASP A 581 18.07 1.55 -4.93
CA ASP A 581 18.71 0.66 -3.96
C ASP A 581 17.96 -0.68 -3.94
N ILE A 582 18.70 -1.78 -3.75
CA ILE A 582 18.15 -3.14 -3.77
C ILE A 582 18.81 -4.01 -2.71
N GLU A 583 18.01 -4.81 -2.00
CA GLU A 583 18.50 -5.73 -0.97
C GLU A 583 17.62 -6.98 -0.84
N PRO A 584 18.16 -8.07 -0.26
CA PRO A 584 17.37 -9.24 0.13
C PRO A 584 16.21 -8.87 1.05
N TRP A 585 15.04 -9.43 0.78
CA TRP A 585 13.83 -9.29 1.59
C TRP A 585 13.34 -10.66 2.06
N GLY A 586 13.24 -10.86 3.38
CA GLY A 586 12.86 -12.14 3.95
C GLY A 586 13.76 -13.28 3.45
N VAL A 587 13.14 -14.41 3.07
CA VAL A 587 13.88 -15.62 2.69
C VAL A 587 14.40 -15.56 1.25
N ASN A 588 13.51 -15.28 0.28
CA ASN A 588 13.85 -15.36 -1.15
C ASN A 588 13.52 -14.08 -1.94
N ASP A 589 12.84 -13.11 -1.34
CA ASP A 589 12.32 -11.94 -2.05
C ASP A 589 13.42 -10.86 -2.19
N LEU A 590 13.22 -9.88 -3.06
CA LEU A 590 14.04 -8.65 -3.14
C LEU A 590 13.15 -7.45 -2.88
N ILE A 591 13.69 -6.43 -2.20
CA ILE A 591 13.07 -5.12 -2.10
C ILE A 591 13.84 -4.09 -2.91
N LEU A 592 13.13 -3.26 -3.67
CA LEU A 592 13.68 -2.13 -4.41
C LEU A 592 13.11 -0.84 -3.82
N TYR A 593 13.95 0.14 -3.55
CA TYR A 593 13.57 1.41 -2.92
C TYR A 593 14.52 2.55 -3.34
N ASN A 594 14.21 3.78 -2.89
CA ASN A 594 15.06 4.96 -3.13
C ASN A 594 15.36 5.20 -4.62
N PHE A 595 14.30 5.24 -5.44
CA PHE A 595 14.38 5.49 -6.87
C PHE A 595 14.91 6.90 -7.14
N LYS A 596 15.95 7.00 -7.97
CA LYS A 596 16.65 8.23 -8.33
C LYS A 596 16.31 8.59 -9.77
N PHE A 597 15.34 9.49 -9.92
CA PHE A 597 14.94 10.02 -11.22
C PHE A 597 15.90 11.12 -11.64
N ALA A 598 16.50 11.01 -12.83
CA ALA A 598 17.29 12.08 -13.40
C ALA A 598 16.36 13.16 -13.97
N VAL A 599 15.90 14.10 -13.15
CA VAL A 599 14.94 15.13 -13.58
C VAL A 599 15.66 16.43 -13.94
N GLY A 600 16.10 16.53 -15.20
CA GLY A 600 16.47 17.81 -15.84
C GLY A 600 17.89 18.35 -15.56
N THR A 601 18.31 19.31 -16.38
CA THR A 601 19.71 19.75 -16.61
C THR A 601 20.48 20.29 -15.41
N ASN A 602 19.85 20.44 -14.25
CA ASN A 602 20.51 20.90 -13.02
C ASN A 602 21.10 19.73 -12.19
N ASP A 603 20.69 18.48 -12.41
CA ASP A 603 21.28 17.33 -11.71
C ASP A 603 22.51 16.77 -12.42
N LEU A 604 22.83 17.29 -13.62
CA LEU A 604 24.12 17.04 -14.27
C LEU A 604 25.30 17.59 -13.45
N SER A 605 25.08 18.60 -12.58
CA SER A 605 26.14 19.07 -11.67
C SER A 605 26.38 18.14 -10.49
N ASP A 606 25.39 17.33 -10.08
CA ASP A 606 25.55 16.37 -8.98
C ASP A 606 26.09 15.02 -9.47
N ILE A 607 25.79 14.63 -10.70
CA ILE A 607 26.48 13.53 -11.39
C ILE A 607 27.96 13.86 -11.64
N GLU A 608 28.32 15.13 -11.88
CA GLU A 608 29.71 15.56 -12.00
C GLU A 608 30.54 15.41 -10.70
N ASN A 609 29.89 15.31 -9.53
CA ASN A 609 30.54 15.23 -8.22
C ASN A 609 30.73 13.80 -7.70
N GLN A 610 30.06 12.79 -8.27
CA GLN A 610 30.14 11.40 -7.76
C GLN A 610 31.32 10.59 -8.30
N LEU A 611 31.91 10.99 -9.42
CA LEU A 611 33.19 10.47 -9.91
C LEU A 611 34.19 11.61 -9.77
N ASN A 612 35.14 11.53 -8.84
CA ASN A 612 36.22 12.51 -8.64
C ASN A 612 37.11 12.62 -9.91
N ILE A 613 36.59 13.19 -10.99
CA ILE A 613 37.31 13.34 -12.25
C ILE A 613 37.96 14.72 -12.33
N HIS A 614 39.28 14.74 -12.31
CA HIS A 614 40.07 15.96 -12.39
C HIS A 614 40.92 15.98 -13.65
N ILE A 615 40.96 17.14 -14.32
CA ILE A 615 41.91 17.39 -15.42
C ILE A 615 42.96 18.38 -14.93
N PHE A 616 44.22 17.95 -14.91
CA PHE A 616 45.33 18.78 -14.46
C PHE A 616 46.63 18.54 -15.25
N PRO A 617 47.50 19.56 -15.39
CA PRO A 617 47.20 20.96 -15.13
C PRO A 617 46.17 21.49 -16.14
N ASN A 618 45.32 22.42 -15.73
CA ASN A 618 44.38 23.11 -16.63
C ASN A 618 44.33 24.59 -16.21
N PRO A 619 44.96 25.53 -16.95
CA PRO A 619 45.45 25.39 -18.32
C PRO A 619 46.68 24.51 -18.54
N VAL A 620 46.74 23.87 -19.70
CA VAL A 620 47.77 22.93 -20.17
C VAL A 620 48.83 23.64 -21.02
N ARG A 621 50.11 23.39 -20.76
CA ARG A 621 51.23 23.90 -21.59
C ARG A 621 51.97 22.84 -22.42
N ALA A 622 51.98 21.59 -21.95
CA ALA A 622 52.72 20.51 -22.61
C ALA A 622 51.94 19.20 -22.54
N GLN A 623 51.47 18.80 -21.36
CA GLN A 623 50.68 17.59 -21.16
C GLN A 623 49.62 17.82 -20.09
N PHE A 624 48.49 17.12 -20.19
CA PHE A 624 47.47 17.05 -19.15
C PHE A 624 47.12 15.61 -18.83
N SER A 625 46.66 15.39 -17.60
CA SER A 625 46.18 14.11 -17.12
C SER A 625 44.71 14.21 -16.78
N VAL A 626 43.97 13.15 -17.09
CA VAL A 626 42.63 12.88 -16.60
C VAL A 626 42.78 11.87 -15.45
N GLU A 627 42.46 12.33 -14.24
CA GLU A 627 42.50 11.56 -13.00
C GLU A 627 41.08 11.18 -12.61
N MET A 628 40.87 9.95 -12.15
CA MET A 628 39.56 9.44 -11.72
C MET A 628 39.69 8.27 -10.76
N ASP A 629 38.74 8.13 -9.83
CA ASP A 629 38.63 6.99 -8.93
C ASP A 629 37.55 6.02 -9.42
N LEU A 630 37.90 4.76 -9.66
CA LEU A 630 36.95 3.72 -10.09
C LEU A 630 36.56 2.81 -8.94
N ILE A 631 35.26 2.60 -8.74
CA ILE A 631 34.74 1.73 -7.66
C ILE A 631 34.81 0.25 -8.07
N SER A 632 34.65 -0.06 -9.35
CA SER A 632 34.70 -1.41 -9.93
C SER A 632 35.44 -1.42 -11.28
N MET A 633 35.78 -2.61 -11.77
CA MET A 633 36.43 -2.75 -13.08
C MET A 633 35.50 -2.21 -14.17
N THR A 634 35.92 -1.14 -14.84
CA THR A 634 35.06 -0.42 -15.79
C THR A 634 35.78 -0.15 -17.09
N ASN A 635 35.05 -0.27 -18.20
CA ASN A 635 35.56 0.07 -19.52
C ASN A 635 35.54 1.59 -19.71
N ILE A 636 36.69 2.20 -20.01
CA ILE A 636 36.80 3.66 -20.15
C ILE A 636 37.26 4.01 -21.55
N THR A 637 36.55 4.96 -22.16
CA THR A 637 36.97 5.61 -23.41
C THR A 637 37.11 7.12 -23.16
N ILE A 638 38.21 7.71 -23.59
CA ILE A 638 38.42 9.16 -23.50
C ILE A 638 38.64 9.73 -24.90
N GLU A 639 37.82 10.71 -25.25
CA GLU A 639 37.83 11.42 -26.53
C GLU A 639 38.14 12.90 -26.28
N LEU A 640 39.13 13.44 -27.00
CA LEU A 640 39.44 14.86 -27.01
C LEU A 640 38.81 15.50 -28.24
N LEU A 641 38.00 16.54 -28.03
CA LEU A 641 37.22 17.23 -29.05
C LEU A 641 37.62 18.70 -29.15
N ASP A 642 37.53 19.28 -30.35
CA ASP A 642 37.61 20.73 -30.54
C ASP A 642 36.29 21.43 -30.15
N MET A 643 36.28 22.76 -30.22
CA MET A 643 35.11 23.57 -29.87
C MET A 643 33.88 23.37 -30.79
N PHE A 644 34.06 22.72 -31.94
CA PHE A 644 33.00 22.36 -32.87
C PHE A 644 32.56 20.89 -32.71
N GLY A 645 33.08 20.18 -31.70
CA GLY A 645 32.77 18.78 -31.44
C GLY A 645 33.51 17.79 -32.36
N LYS A 646 34.47 18.25 -33.16
CA LYS A 646 35.28 17.35 -33.99
C LYS A 646 36.29 16.63 -33.11
N MET A 647 36.32 15.30 -33.24
CA MET A 647 37.27 14.45 -32.51
C MET A 647 38.70 14.67 -33.01
N ILE A 648 39.60 14.98 -32.07
CA ILE A 648 41.03 15.18 -32.30
C ILE A 648 41.82 13.93 -31.94
N SER A 649 41.45 13.29 -30.82
CA SER A 649 42.11 12.09 -30.32
C SER A 649 41.14 11.21 -29.57
N LYS A 650 41.40 9.91 -29.57
CA LYS A 650 40.69 8.91 -28.80
C LYS A 650 41.70 7.96 -28.17
N LYS A 651 41.64 7.79 -26.85
CA LYS A 651 42.30 6.67 -26.19
C LYS A 651 41.33 5.49 -26.23
N GLU A 652 41.79 4.37 -26.80
CA GLU A 652 40.96 3.18 -27.01
C GLU A 652 40.37 2.65 -25.70
N SER A 653 39.25 1.94 -25.85
CA SER A 653 38.49 1.37 -24.75
C SER A 653 39.31 0.30 -24.03
N VAL A 654 39.73 0.58 -22.80
CA VAL A 654 40.48 -0.38 -21.97
C VAL A 654 39.75 -0.58 -20.67
N ASN A 655 39.51 -1.84 -20.30
CA ASN A 655 39.04 -2.19 -18.96
C ASN A 655 40.08 -1.78 -17.93
N ARG A 656 39.71 -0.84 -17.06
CA ARG A 656 40.54 -0.40 -15.94
C ARG A 656 40.04 -1.04 -14.67
N VAL A 657 40.97 -1.58 -13.88
CA VAL A 657 40.69 -2.13 -12.54
C VAL A 657 40.18 -1.02 -11.62
N SER A 658 39.50 -1.40 -10.53
CA SER A 658 39.11 -0.45 -9.48
C SER A 658 40.33 0.25 -8.87
N GLY A 659 40.10 1.43 -8.29
CA GLY A 659 41.11 2.31 -7.72
C GLY A 659 41.46 3.50 -8.61
N HIS A 660 42.46 4.24 -8.15
CA HIS A 660 42.89 5.51 -8.73
C HIS A 660 43.53 5.34 -10.13
N GLN A 661 43.00 6.03 -11.13
CA GLN A 661 43.46 5.98 -12.51
C GLN A 661 43.95 7.35 -12.99
N ILE A 662 45.05 7.36 -13.74
CA ILE A 662 45.60 8.56 -14.37
C ILE A 662 45.87 8.26 -15.85
N ILE A 663 45.28 9.06 -16.74
CA ILE A 663 45.44 8.95 -18.19
C ILE A 663 45.98 10.25 -18.76
N THR A 664 47.19 10.22 -19.32
CA THR A 664 47.90 11.40 -19.80
C THR A 664 47.81 11.60 -21.32
N PHE A 665 47.75 12.87 -21.72
CA PHE A 665 47.74 13.37 -23.09
C PHE A 665 48.89 14.38 -23.27
N ASP A 666 49.70 14.21 -24.33
CA ASP A 666 50.77 15.13 -24.71
C ASP A 666 50.29 16.03 -25.88
N LEU A 667 50.35 17.35 -25.71
CA LEU A 667 49.91 18.33 -26.70
C LEU A 667 50.80 18.32 -27.95
N ASN A 668 52.10 17.99 -27.82
CA ASN A 668 53.03 17.97 -28.94
C ASN A 668 52.74 16.81 -29.89
N GLU A 669 52.34 15.66 -29.36
CA GLU A 669 51.90 14.51 -30.16
C GLU A 669 50.58 14.82 -30.90
N LEU A 670 49.70 15.61 -30.26
CA LEU A 670 48.38 15.95 -30.78
C LEU A 670 48.35 17.20 -31.68
N GLN A 671 49.48 17.93 -31.78
CA GLN A 671 49.61 19.18 -32.55
C GLN A 671 48.51 20.20 -32.23
N LEU A 672 48.13 20.32 -30.95
CA LEU A 672 47.07 21.21 -30.50
C LEU A 672 47.54 22.67 -30.50
N ALA A 673 46.75 23.57 -31.05
CA ALA A 673 46.96 25.01 -30.95
C ALA A 673 46.41 25.54 -29.62
N SER A 674 46.89 26.69 -29.13
CA SER A 674 46.33 27.33 -27.93
C SER A 674 44.84 27.61 -28.13
N GLY A 675 43.99 27.15 -27.20
CA GLY A 675 42.54 27.20 -27.35
C GLY A 675 41.75 26.39 -26.33
N ILE A 676 40.44 26.32 -26.53
CA ILE A 676 39.50 25.56 -25.70
C ILE A 676 39.19 24.23 -26.38
N TYR A 677 39.34 23.15 -25.62
CA TYR A 677 39.05 21.79 -26.01
C TYR A 677 38.14 21.12 -24.98
N PHE A 678 37.53 20.00 -25.35
CA PHE A 678 36.65 19.23 -24.47
C PHE A 678 37.09 17.78 -24.39
N CYS A 679 37.24 17.27 -23.17
CA CYS A 679 37.56 15.88 -22.90
C CYS A 679 36.27 15.15 -22.55
N LYS A 680 35.77 14.32 -23.46
CA LYS A 680 34.59 13.46 -23.29
C LYS A 680 35.04 12.09 -22.79
N ILE A 681 34.56 11.69 -21.62
CA ILE A 681 34.97 10.49 -20.88
C ILE A 681 33.74 9.61 -20.76
N ASN A 682 33.77 8.45 -21.40
CA ASN A 682 32.73 7.42 -21.25
C ASN A 682 33.20 6.38 -20.24
N VAL A 683 32.39 6.10 -19.21
CA VAL A 683 32.69 5.16 -18.12
C VAL A 683 31.60 4.08 -18.10
N GLY A 684 31.84 2.94 -18.74
CA GLY A 684 30.86 1.85 -18.87
C GLY A 684 29.76 2.11 -19.91
N GLU A 685 28.65 1.38 -19.79
CA GLU A 685 27.50 1.48 -20.71
C GLU A 685 26.60 2.65 -20.31
N GLY A 686 26.85 3.84 -20.89
CA GLY A 686 25.91 4.96 -20.89
C GLY A 686 26.32 6.22 -20.13
N ARG A 687 27.36 6.18 -19.27
CA ARG A 687 27.82 7.36 -18.53
C ARG A 687 28.83 8.16 -19.34
N VAL A 688 28.52 9.42 -19.63
CA VAL A 688 29.35 10.34 -20.43
C VAL A 688 29.60 11.63 -19.63
N ILE A 689 30.86 11.95 -19.38
CA ILE A 689 31.29 13.19 -18.69
C ILE A 689 32.10 14.05 -19.65
N VAL A 690 31.87 15.36 -19.69
CA VAL A 690 32.62 16.29 -20.55
C VAL A 690 33.30 17.35 -19.70
N LYS A 691 34.64 17.38 -19.70
CA LYS A 691 35.44 18.39 -18.97
C LYS A 691 36.18 19.31 -19.94
N LYS A 692 36.18 20.61 -19.63
CA LYS A 692 36.88 21.64 -20.41
C LYS A 692 38.39 21.55 -20.22
N VAL A 693 39.16 21.62 -21.30
CA VAL A 693 40.63 21.67 -21.32
C VAL A 693 41.08 22.96 -22.00
N LEU A 694 41.80 23.80 -21.27
CA LEU A 694 42.37 25.06 -21.79
C LEU A 694 43.83 24.80 -22.14
N THR A 695 44.23 25.01 -23.38
CA THR A 695 45.64 24.89 -23.80
C THR A 695 46.24 26.28 -24.02
N GLN A 696 47.49 26.48 -23.59
CA GLN A 696 48.21 27.76 -23.68
C GLN A 696 49.49 27.62 -24.50
#